data_AF-A0AAP0CWA7-F1
#
_entry.id   AF-A0AAP0CWA7-F1
#
_cell.length_a   1.000
_cell.length_b   1.000
_cell.length_c   1.000
_cell.angle_alpha   90.00
_cell.angle_beta   90.00
_cell.angle_gamma   90.00
#
_symmetry.space_group_name_H-M   'P 1'
#
loop_
_entity.id
_entity.type
_entity.pdbx_description
1 polymer ?
#
loop_
_entity_poly.entity_id
_entity_poly.type
_entity_poly.pdbx_seq_one_letter_code
_entity_poly.pdbx_strand_id
1 'polypeptide(L)'
;MTPFSESTVVNLRFVKQFNLCDFGAHQVHLLLLNFSTYVDDCCSDESKHETPAVVSFSEKKRFFGSAGAAFATANPKSTVSQIKRLIGKLYKEVEKDLKLLPFVTREGPRGGILIELEYLKTKWTFTPVEILGMLFKHLKEITEKNLGSSVVECVIGIPSYFSDLQRRLYLDAALIAGINPLTLMHDGTAIALGYGMNKTDFSKSGPTNVMFVDIGHCDTQVTLAAFEPGKMKILSHSFDQNLGGRDFDEVLFHHFAALFNAKYEIDIYTNARASTRLRASCKKVKKVLSANAEAPLIIECLIGDTNVRGFITREEFENLSAKMLERVMIPCSMALEDAGLSVDKIYTFELVGSGSRISAIKRILTLFFKKEPTRRLNASECVARGCAIRCAMLSPTLLVHDYKIEDSFPYSIVIPSPQGEYMLFPKGSPFPNEKMLTHQGNTRFYLQVTYTNKRDFPAGISNIVGRFGVRFSYLCACSCYNIAFVLTLAIVCPFITRDSCQIFLQIGSSEPSDAEKADVEFRVKLNHHGIVEIVSAIIIGDKHHISNLPISENVDVATTNDELLEAKVKEKMLAEQDIELSGSYRTSATESEKELPTNNLQKDKDLLHKDNDDESKQEYTQRLKDLQKEVRELRSQVTHLHTHIETQLENQVTHLHSHIETQLENERLVREAMQEQMKEAMQQQMAEFKRQFDAAVANAEACEVEEKEKMLAEQDIKVEETKDQRNTLLYIVYDMRRKLSDAYRSYATDSEKELITNNLQKTEDWLYEDNEDQSEQDYTGKVKDLQKLLEPIENRYNKENAIAKATKSLQSCIAQYCSYADVLPGDKKEEVKNVCREAEHWLAFSRKHFSKTLLTDINRAINGFESNCKNIIRSKHSYSRNEEHVDSKRAREKVAEPLQTCITKYNLFAESLPAEMKEEVKIVCREAEQWLVNAISPKGLSLKNLSTSVNHNIKIVESNCESIIWSESSFGRHEEPVDLDQTDRIVELDQKDHSMDSENATKALEACIAKYLSLAELLPADMKKKVKGECMRTQEWLVSQSPSSPNSNVTYINHIIEDFQSYCESIIRSKASPPRHEEPVNSDQTEQPMDMVQTEQPMESDDFGLWTEWHSLTLGP
;
A
#
# COMPACT_ATOMS: atom_id res chain seq x y z
N MET A 1 -40.33 -14.10 -14.34
CA MET A 1 -40.72 -13.84 -15.75
C MET A 1 -41.21 -12.41 -15.87
N THR A 2 -40.36 -11.55 -16.41
CA THR A 2 -40.58 -10.41 -17.34
C THR A 2 -39.20 -9.73 -17.50
N PRO A 3 -38.62 -9.64 -18.71
CA PRO A 3 -37.33 -8.98 -18.92
C PRO A 3 -37.57 -7.48 -19.13
N PHE A 4 -36.94 -6.63 -18.33
CA PHE A 4 -36.89 -5.20 -18.61
C PHE A 4 -35.67 -4.89 -19.49
N SER A 5 -36.00 -4.22 -20.59
CA SER A 5 -35.21 -3.67 -21.69
C SER A 5 -33.77 -3.22 -21.42
N GLU A 6 -32.90 -3.65 -22.33
CA GLU A 6 -31.62 -3.03 -22.71
C GLU A 6 -31.82 -1.56 -23.11
N SER A 7 -31.49 -0.61 -22.24
CA SER A 7 -31.08 0.75 -22.63
C SER A 7 -30.74 1.60 -21.40
N THR A 8 -29.67 1.24 -20.67
CA THR A 8 -28.92 2.21 -19.86
C THR A 8 -27.48 1.73 -19.75
N VAL A 9 -26.70 1.94 -20.81
CA VAL A 9 -25.24 1.93 -20.70
C VAL A 9 -24.86 3.20 -19.94
N VAL A 10 -24.96 3.13 -18.61
CA VAL A 10 -24.31 4.09 -17.74
C VAL A 10 -22.82 3.91 -17.97
N ASN A 11 -22.13 5.01 -18.29
CA ASN A 11 -20.67 5.14 -18.25
C ASN A 11 -20.12 4.62 -16.91
N LEU A 12 -19.85 3.32 -16.83
CA LEU A 12 -19.10 2.70 -15.75
C LEU A 12 -17.63 3.03 -16.00
N ARG A 13 -17.18 4.16 -15.43
CA ARG A 13 -15.77 4.35 -15.13
C ARG A 13 -15.28 3.11 -14.39
N PHE A 14 -14.29 2.44 -14.94
CA PHE A 14 -13.60 1.29 -14.36
C PHE A 14 -13.13 1.63 -12.94
N VAL A 15 -13.78 1.08 -11.93
CA VAL A 15 -13.28 1.11 -10.55
C VAL A 15 -12.65 -0.25 -10.28
N LYS A 16 -11.32 -0.29 -10.37
CA LYS A 16 -10.50 -1.48 -10.12
C LYS A 16 -9.86 -1.31 -8.75
N GLN A 17 -10.43 -1.95 -7.74
CA GLN A 17 -9.98 -1.86 -6.35
C GLN A 17 -8.98 -2.97 -5.99
N PHE A 18 -8.14 -2.65 -5.02
CA PHE A 18 -6.96 -3.40 -4.63
C PHE A 18 -7.10 -4.03 -3.26
N ASN A 19 -6.40 -5.14 -3.00
CA ASN A 19 -6.35 -5.76 -1.68
C ASN A 19 -4.89 -5.94 -1.24
N LEU A 20 -4.56 -5.42 -0.06
CA LEU A 20 -3.22 -5.55 0.54
C LEU A 20 -3.26 -6.51 1.73
N CYS A 21 -2.90 -7.75 1.44
CA CYS A 21 -2.27 -8.77 2.27
C CYS A 21 -2.44 -8.87 3.79
N ASP A 22 -2.53 -10.14 4.20
CA ASP A 22 -1.91 -10.67 5.41
C ASP A 22 -0.43 -10.30 5.47
N PHE A 23 -0.06 -9.35 6.33
CA PHE A 23 1.34 -9.11 6.66
C PHE A 23 1.77 -10.11 7.73
N GLY A 24 2.06 -11.35 7.30
CA GLY A 24 2.73 -12.33 8.13
C GLY A 24 4.16 -11.87 8.43
N ALA A 25 4.68 -12.14 9.63
CA ALA A 25 6.03 -11.67 10.03
C ALA A 25 7.19 -12.25 9.19
N HIS A 26 6.90 -13.16 8.26
CA HIS A 26 7.89 -13.80 7.39
C HIS A 26 7.52 -13.78 5.92
N GLN A 27 6.22 -13.87 5.61
CA GLN A 27 5.67 -13.95 4.27
C GLN A 27 4.40 -13.11 4.22
N VAL A 28 4.13 -12.57 3.04
CA VAL A 28 3.03 -11.69 2.72
C VAL A 28 2.27 -12.29 1.54
N HIS A 29 0.94 -12.28 1.60
CA HIS A 29 0.06 -12.86 0.59
C HIS A 29 -0.80 -11.81 -0.10
N LEU A 30 -0.63 -11.59 -1.40
CA LEU A 30 -1.45 -10.67 -2.20
C LEU A 30 -2.60 -11.45 -2.86
N LEU A 31 -3.84 -11.03 -2.66
CA LEU A 31 -4.99 -11.58 -3.39
C LEU A 31 -5.76 -10.46 -4.08
N LEU A 32 -6.26 -10.73 -5.28
CA LEU A 32 -7.06 -9.83 -6.08
C LEU A 32 -8.49 -10.32 -6.21
N LEU A 33 -9.41 -9.37 -6.41
CA LEU A 33 -10.77 -9.68 -6.80
C LEU A 33 -10.98 -9.16 -8.21
N ASN A 34 -11.17 -10.09 -9.15
CA ASN A 34 -11.49 -9.75 -10.53
C ASN A 34 -13.00 -9.87 -10.76
N PHE A 35 -13.55 -9.16 -11.75
CA PHE A 35 -14.99 -8.92 -11.97
C PHE A 35 -15.86 -10.16 -12.28
N SER A 36 -15.36 -11.38 -12.04
CA SER A 36 -16.08 -12.64 -12.22
C SER A 36 -16.34 -13.36 -10.89
N THR A 37 -16.79 -12.71 -9.82
CA THR A 37 -17.16 -13.36 -8.54
C THR A 37 -16.07 -14.22 -7.84
N TYR A 38 -14.86 -14.35 -8.40
CA TYR A 38 -13.77 -15.18 -7.88
C TYR A 38 -12.64 -14.32 -7.33
N VAL A 39 -12.10 -14.74 -6.18
CA VAL A 39 -10.86 -14.21 -5.59
C VAL A 39 -9.70 -14.93 -6.25
N ASP A 40 -8.87 -14.19 -6.98
CA ASP A 40 -7.69 -14.68 -7.70
C ASP A 40 -6.41 -14.36 -6.92
N ASP A 41 -5.46 -15.29 -6.93
CA ASP A 41 -4.18 -15.11 -6.25
C ASP A 41 -3.22 -14.27 -7.10
N CYS A 42 -2.54 -13.32 -6.47
CA CYS A 42 -1.60 -12.43 -7.12
C CYS A 42 -0.19 -13.01 -7.01
N CYS A 43 0.28 -13.63 -8.10
CA CYS A 43 1.63 -14.17 -8.13
C CYS A 43 2.70 -13.06 -8.08
N SER A 44 3.76 -13.31 -7.33
CA SER A 44 4.99 -12.49 -7.37
C SER A 44 5.69 -12.58 -8.73
N ASP A 45 6.70 -11.74 -8.96
CA ASP A 45 7.53 -11.76 -10.18
C ASP A 45 8.18 -13.13 -10.47
N GLU A 46 8.32 -13.99 -9.45
CA GLU A 46 8.84 -15.37 -9.58
C GLU A 46 7.72 -16.42 -9.69
N SER A 47 6.48 -16.02 -9.97
CA SER A 47 5.30 -16.91 -10.05
C SER A 47 5.00 -17.67 -8.76
N LYS A 48 5.39 -17.13 -7.60
CA LYS A 48 5.04 -17.67 -6.27
C LYS A 48 3.85 -16.92 -5.68
N HIS A 49 2.98 -17.66 -5.01
CA HIS A 49 1.80 -17.21 -4.25
C HIS A 49 2.13 -16.51 -2.91
N GLU A 50 3.42 -16.43 -2.56
CA GLU A 50 3.94 -15.91 -1.28
C GLU A 50 5.15 -15.03 -1.53
N THR A 51 5.13 -13.80 -0.99
CA THR A 51 6.27 -12.87 -1.05
C THR A 51 6.91 -12.75 0.33
N PRO A 52 8.20 -13.10 0.52
CA PRO A 52 8.88 -12.89 1.80
C PRO A 52 8.84 -11.43 2.26
N ALA A 53 8.57 -11.20 3.56
CA ALA A 53 8.56 -9.85 4.15
C ALA A 53 10.00 -9.37 4.45
N VAL A 54 10.78 -9.12 3.39
CA VAL A 54 12.23 -8.85 3.45
C VAL A 54 12.62 -7.69 2.53
N VAL A 55 13.48 -6.81 3.04
CA VAL A 55 14.16 -5.76 2.26
C VAL A 55 15.67 -5.94 2.40
N SER A 56 16.37 -6.15 1.29
CA SER A 56 17.83 -6.23 1.26
C SER A 56 18.40 -5.03 0.52
N PHE A 57 19.32 -4.31 1.16
CA PHE A 57 20.01 -3.17 0.57
C PHE A 57 21.35 -3.65 0.00
N SER A 58 21.48 -3.61 -1.33
CA SER A 58 22.75 -3.89 -2.01
C SER A 58 23.55 -2.60 -2.21
N GLU A 59 24.67 -2.65 -2.92
CA GLU A 59 25.50 -1.47 -3.14
C GLU A 59 24.83 -0.40 -4.00
N LYS A 60 23.95 -0.79 -4.95
CA LYS A 60 23.36 0.12 -5.95
C LYS A 60 21.85 0.30 -5.83
N LYS A 61 21.15 -0.76 -5.43
CA LYS A 61 19.67 -0.80 -5.36
C LYS A 61 19.15 -1.64 -4.21
N ARG A 62 17.86 -1.53 -3.91
CA ARG A 62 17.16 -2.37 -2.95
C ARG A 62 16.56 -3.59 -3.64
N PHE A 63 16.45 -4.67 -2.89
CA PHE A 63 15.82 -5.91 -3.31
C PHE A 63 14.73 -6.28 -2.32
N PHE A 64 13.55 -6.57 -2.83
CA PHE A 64 12.37 -6.87 -2.04
C PHE A 64 11.96 -8.33 -2.21
N GLY A 65 11.14 -8.84 -1.29
CA GLY A 65 10.48 -10.13 -1.49
C GLY A 65 11.46 -11.29 -1.62
N SER A 66 11.22 -12.14 -2.63
CA SER A 66 12.06 -13.31 -2.93
C SER A 66 13.48 -12.93 -3.31
N ALA A 67 13.64 -11.85 -4.09
CA ALA A 67 14.96 -11.34 -4.44
C ALA A 67 15.73 -10.89 -3.19
N GLY A 68 15.09 -10.14 -2.29
CA GLY A 68 15.68 -9.75 -1.01
C GLY A 68 16.06 -10.95 -0.14
N ALA A 69 15.18 -11.95 -0.07
CA ALA A 69 15.44 -13.19 0.68
C ALA A 69 16.62 -14.00 0.13
N ALA A 70 16.86 -13.98 -1.19
CA ALA A 70 18.01 -14.64 -1.81
C ALA A 70 19.34 -13.99 -1.35
N PHE A 71 19.36 -12.67 -1.16
CA PHE A 71 20.53 -11.93 -0.67
C PHE A 71 20.74 -12.02 0.85
N ALA A 72 19.75 -12.47 1.63
CA ALA A 72 19.84 -12.52 3.10
C ALA A 72 21.06 -13.30 3.62
N THR A 73 21.51 -14.32 2.89
CA THR A 73 22.69 -15.10 3.27
C THR A 73 24.00 -14.42 2.87
N ALA A 74 24.03 -13.73 1.73
CA ALA A 74 25.24 -13.04 1.24
C ALA A 74 25.46 -11.72 1.97
N ASN A 75 24.38 -10.99 2.27
CA ASN A 75 24.40 -9.68 2.91
C ASN A 75 23.46 -9.61 4.13
N PRO A 76 23.75 -10.37 5.20
CA PRO A 76 22.86 -10.45 6.37
C PRO A 76 22.72 -9.12 7.13
N LYS A 77 23.76 -8.28 7.13
CA LYS A 77 23.78 -7.01 7.88
C LYS A 77 22.94 -5.91 7.24
N SER A 78 22.79 -5.93 5.91
CA SER A 78 21.93 -4.99 5.18
C SER A 78 20.64 -5.65 4.68
N THR A 79 20.26 -6.81 5.24
CA THR A 79 18.99 -7.47 4.95
C THR A 79 18.07 -7.41 6.18
N VAL A 80 16.99 -6.68 6.05
CA VAL A 80 16.02 -6.42 7.11
C VAL A 80 14.80 -7.32 6.93
N SER A 81 14.40 -7.99 8.02
CA SER A 81 13.24 -8.90 8.07
C SER A 81 12.57 -8.85 9.44
N GLN A 82 11.43 -9.53 9.61
CA GLN A 82 10.66 -9.56 10.87
C GLN A 82 10.16 -8.19 11.36
N ILE A 83 9.95 -7.24 10.44
CA ILE A 83 9.56 -5.85 10.74
C ILE A 83 8.29 -5.76 11.58
N LYS A 84 7.29 -6.63 11.34
CA LYS A 84 6.04 -6.70 12.11
C LYS A 84 6.25 -6.69 13.63
N ARG A 85 7.35 -7.27 14.12
CA ARG A 85 7.66 -7.35 15.56
C ARG A 85 8.28 -6.09 16.14
N LEU A 86 8.88 -5.26 15.30
CA LEU A 86 9.62 -4.06 15.70
C LEU A 86 8.70 -2.83 15.74
N ILE A 87 7.59 -2.85 15.00
CA ILE A 87 6.64 -1.75 14.92
C ILE A 87 6.02 -1.47 16.31
N GLY A 88 6.11 -0.20 16.73
CA GLY A 88 5.52 0.31 17.98
C GLY A 88 6.21 -0.16 19.27
N LYS A 89 7.39 -0.80 19.18
CA LYS A 89 8.19 -1.23 20.34
C LYS A 89 9.25 -0.19 20.71
N LEU A 90 9.51 -0.04 22.01
CA LEU A 90 10.63 0.78 22.48
C LEU A 90 11.92 -0.05 22.47
N TYR A 91 13.04 0.59 22.13
CA TYR A 91 14.34 -0.08 22.00
C TYR A 91 14.73 -0.86 23.26
N LYS A 92 14.56 -0.24 24.44
CA LYS A 92 14.91 -0.81 25.75
C LYS A 92 14.09 -2.04 26.11
N GLU A 93 12.86 -2.14 25.60
CA GLU A 93 11.96 -3.24 25.94
C GLU A 93 12.31 -4.52 25.18
N VAL A 94 12.88 -4.40 23.97
CA VAL A 94 13.21 -5.53 23.10
C VAL A 94 14.70 -5.70 22.85
N GLU A 95 15.56 -5.03 23.62
CA GLU A 95 17.02 -5.00 23.43
C GLU A 95 17.65 -6.41 23.29
N LYS A 96 17.17 -7.38 24.08
CA LYS A 96 17.65 -8.77 24.01
C LYS A 96 17.32 -9.44 22.67
N ASP A 97 16.11 -9.22 22.16
CA ASP A 97 15.66 -9.76 20.89
C ASP A 97 16.38 -9.08 19.73
N LEU A 98 16.63 -7.76 19.83
CA LEU A 98 17.35 -6.99 18.82
C LEU A 98 18.78 -7.51 18.60
N LYS A 99 19.47 -7.95 19.67
CA LYS A 99 20.82 -8.53 19.59
C LYS A 99 20.88 -9.85 18.80
N LEU A 100 19.76 -10.52 18.59
CA LEU A 100 19.68 -11.75 17.80
C LEU A 100 19.48 -11.50 16.31
N LEU A 101 19.16 -10.26 15.92
CA LEU A 101 18.97 -9.88 14.53
C LEU A 101 20.33 -9.69 13.84
N PRO A 102 20.43 -10.00 12.53
CA PRO A 102 21.70 -9.91 11.82
C PRO A 102 22.14 -8.48 11.48
N PHE A 103 21.22 -7.51 11.57
CA PHE A 103 21.44 -6.09 11.28
C PHE A 103 21.57 -5.26 12.56
N VAL A 104 22.20 -4.10 12.45
CA VAL A 104 22.49 -3.24 13.60
C VAL A 104 21.26 -2.37 13.92
N THR A 105 20.99 -2.20 15.21
CA THR A 105 19.90 -1.35 15.70
C THR A 105 20.39 -0.39 16.78
N ARG A 106 19.80 0.81 16.86
CA ARG A 106 20.06 1.81 17.92
C ARG A 106 18.77 2.39 18.50
N GLU A 107 18.86 3.00 19.68
CA GLU A 107 17.77 3.77 20.28
C GLU A 107 17.62 5.10 19.52
N GLY A 108 16.38 5.40 19.10
CA GLY A 108 16.02 6.65 18.46
C GLY A 108 15.73 7.78 19.45
N PRO A 109 15.59 9.04 18.98
CA PRO A 109 15.39 10.21 19.84
C PRO A 109 14.16 10.10 20.75
N ARG A 110 13.09 9.44 20.28
CA ARG A 110 11.84 9.20 21.02
C ARG A 110 11.81 7.84 21.73
N GLY A 111 12.95 7.18 21.91
CA GLY A 111 13.07 5.84 22.53
C GLY A 111 12.65 4.66 21.64
N GLY A 112 12.21 4.93 20.40
CA GLY A 112 11.90 3.92 19.38
C GLY A 112 13.14 3.24 18.81
N ILE A 113 12.93 2.28 17.90
CA ILE A 113 14.00 1.51 17.26
C ILE A 113 14.43 2.20 15.97
N LEU A 114 15.74 2.32 15.75
CA LEU A 114 16.32 2.67 14.45
C LEU A 114 17.19 1.52 13.96
N ILE A 115 17.11 1.24 12.67
CA ILE A 115 17.85 0.21 11.95
C ILE A 115 18.96 0.92 11.18
N GLU A 116 20.21 0.50 11.39
CA GLU A 116 21.38 1.07 10.74
C GLU A 116 21.97 0.08 9.75
N LEU A 117 22.20 0.54 8.52
CA LEU A 117 22.80 -0.26 7.46
C LEU A 117 23.63 0.60 6.51
N GLU A 118 24.48 -0.04 5.75
CA GLU A 118 25.25 0.61 4.67
C GLU A 118 24.52 0.43 3.35
N TYR A 119 24.30 1.54 2.64
CA TYR A 119 23.66 1.60 1.33
C TYR A 119 24.29 2.74 0.52
N LEU A 120 24.57 2.52 -0.77
CA LEU A 120 25.27 3.49 -1.62
C LEU A 120 26.59 4.00 -1.01
N LYS A 121 27.36 3.11 -0.34
CA LYS A 121 28.62 3.42 0.38
C LYS A 121 28.49 4.48 1.49
N THR A 122 27.26 4.70 1.96
CA THR A 122 26.95 5.64 3.04
C THR A 122 26.15 4.92 4.12
N LYS A 123 26.19 5.43 5.35
CA LYS A 123 25.39 4.87 6.45
C LYS A 123 23.99 5.47 6.40
N TRP A 124 22.99 4.60 6.34
CA TRP A 124 21.59 4.95 6.37
C TRP A 124 20.95 4.49 7.67
N THR A 125 19.98 5.28 8.13
CA THR A 125 19.13 4.90 9.26
C THR A 125 17.67 4.97 8.88
N PHE A 126 16.95 3.90 9.25
CA PHE A 126 15.52 3.75 8.98
C PHE A 126 14.79 3.33 10.25
N THR A 127 13.58 3.83 10.43
CA THR A 127 12.60 3.31 11.38
C THR A 127 11.99 2.02 10.83
N PRO A 128 11.46 1.13 11.69
CA PRO A 128 10.67 -0.01 11.23
C PRO A 128 9.49 0.38 10.34
N VAL A 129 8.88 1.55 10.56
CA VAL A 129 7.75 2.08 9.78
C VAL A 129 8.17 2.42 8.35
N GLU A 130 9.32 3.06 8.18
CA GLU A 130 9.90 3.32 6.85
C GLU A 130 10.13 2.00 6.07
N ILE A 131 10.72 0.99 6.70
CA ILE A 131 10.93 -0.31 6.04
C ILE A 131 9.59 -1.00 5.71
N LEU A 132 8.57 -0.86 6.56
CA LEU A 132 7.23 -1.36 6.27
C LEU A 132 6.59 -0.63 5.09
N GLY A 133 6.74 0.70 5.00
CA GLY A 133 6.27 1.50 3.87
C GLY A 133 6.93 1.10 2.55
N MET A 134 8.24 0.81 2.56
CA MET A 134 8.95 0.26 1.40
C MET A 134 8.36 -1.06 0.93
N LEU A 135 8.05 -1.96 1.87
CA LEU A 135 7.41 -3.25 1.55
C LEU A 135 6.00 -3.05 0.99
N PHE A 136 5.19 -2.18 1.58
CA PHE A 136 3.85 -1.87 1.07
C PHE A 136 3.89 -1.27 -0.33
N LYS A 137 4.84 -0.37 -0.61
CA LYS A 137 5.05 0.19 -1.94
C LYS A 137 5.41 -0.88 -2.97
N HIS A 138 6.34 -1.76 -2.63
CA HIS A 138 6.69 -2.88 -3.51
C HIS A 138 5.50 -3.83 -3.78
N LEU A 139 4.69 -4.12 -2.76
CA LEU A 139 3.49 -4.95 -2.90
C LEU A 139 2.43 -4.27 -3.78
N LYS A 140 2.29 -2.96 -3.68
CA LYS A 140 1.48 -2.15 -4.60
C LYS A 140 2.00 -2.28 -6.03
N GLU A 141 3.29 -2.10 -6.27
CA GLU A 141 3.90 -2.18 -7.61
C GLU A 141 3.71 -3.56 -8.27
N ILE A 142 3.94 -4.66 -7.54
CA ILE A 142 3.66 -6.04 -8.03
C ILE A 142 2.21 -6.13 -8.51
N THR A 143 1.31 -5.52 -7.76
CA THR A 143 -0.11 -5.65 -8.00
C THR A 143 -0.59 -4.76 -9.14
N GLU A 144 -0.09 -3.53 -9.23
CA GLU A 144 -0.33 -2.64 -10.37
C GLU A 144 0.15 -3.27 -11.68
N LYS A 145 1.31 -3.95 -11.64
CA LYS A 145 1.84 -4.71 -12.78
C LYS A 145 0.92 -5.86 -13.19
N ASN A 146 0.39 -6.63 -12.23
CA ASN A 146 -0.53 -7.74 -12.52
C ASN A 146 -1.91 -7.28 -13.00
N LEU A 147 -2.43 -6.15 -12.49
CA LEU A 147 -3.73 -5.58 -12.89
C LEU A 147 -3.68 -4.76 -14.19
N GLY A 148 -2.53 -4.19 -14.52
CA GLY A 148 -2.39 -3.17 -15.57
C GLY A 148 -3.11 -1.86 -15.24
N SER A 149 -3.31 -1.53 -13.96
CA SER A 149 -3.95 -0.29 -13.51
C SER A 149 -3.45 0.14 -12.14
N SER A 150 -3.52 1.45 -11.85
CA SER A 150 -3.07 1.98 -10.56
C SER A 150 -3.97 1.52 -9.40
N VAL A 151 -3.33 1.40 -8.25
CA VAL A 151 -3.86 0.87 -7.01
C VAL A 151 -3.89 1.99 -5.97
N VAL A 152 -5.06 2.24 -5.36
CA VAL A 152 -5.24 3.35 -4.41
C VAL A 152 -5.77 2.90 -3.05
N GLU A 153 -6.73 1.98 -3.00
CA GLU A 153 -7.43 1.60 -1.77
C GLU A 153 -7.14 0.15 -1.37
N CYS A 154 -7.04 -0.15 -0.07
CA CYS A 154 -6.81 -1.53 0.39
C CYS A 154 -7.49 -1.85 1.73
N VAL A 155 -7.57 -3.14 2.07
CA VAL A 155 -7.83 -3.62 3.43
C VAL A 155 -6.60 -4.39 3.91
N ILE A 156 -6.08 -4.05 5.08
CA ILE A 156 -4.84 -4.64 5.63
C ILE A 156 -5.16 -5.58 6.79
N GLY A 157 -4.64 -6.80 6.73
CA GLY A 157 -4.71 -7.78 7.83
C GLY A 157 -3.70 -7.44 8.93
N ILE A 158 -4.16 -7.38 10.18
CA ILE A 158 -3.32 -7.14 11.36
C ILE A 158 -3.65 -8.12 12.50
N PRO A 159 -2.70 -8.43 13.39
CA PRO A 159 -3.01 -9.18 14.59
C PRO A 159 -4.05 -8.48 15.44
N SER A 160 -4.97 -9.27 16.00
CA SER A 160 -6.00 -8.78 16.92
C SER A 160 -5.39 -7.96 18.07
N TYR A 161 -4.24 -8.41 18.56
CA TYR A 161 -3.53 -7.82 19.69
C TYR A 161 -2.80 -6.51 19.43
N PHE A 162 -2.80 -5.98 18.21
CA PHE A 162 -2.12 -4.70 17.95
C PHE A 162 -2.72 -3.58 18.79
N SER A 163 -1.82 -2.80 19.42
CA SER A 163 -2.19 -1.60 20.16
C SER A 163 -2.60 -0.47 19.21
N ASP A 164 -3.26 0.55 19.76
CA ASP A 164 -3.62 1.79 19.05
C ASP A 164 -2.41 2.40 18.31
N LEU A 165 -1.26 2.54 19.00
CA LEU A 165 -0.02 3.02 18.38
C LEU A 165 0.40 2.15 17.19
N GLN A 166 0.40 0.83 17.32
CA GLN A 166 0.80 -0.06 16.22
C GLN A 166 -0.14 0.04 15.02
N ARG A 167 -1.45 0.21 15.27
CA ARG A 167 -2.47 0.43 14.23
C ARG A 167 -2.20 1.74 13.48
N ARG A 168 -1.94 2.84 14.20
CA ARG A 168 -1.57 4.13 13.60
C ARG A 168 -0.30 4.02 12.76
N LEU A 169 0.76 3.39 13.28
CA LEU A 169 2.01 3.21 12.55
C LEU A 169 1.87 2.34 11.27
N TYR A 170 0.90 1.42 11.23
CA TYR A 170 0.56 0.69 10.00
C TYR A 170 -0.14 1.58 8.98
N LEU A 171 -1.02 2.50 9.42
CA LEU A 171 -1.62 3.52 8.56
C LEU A 171 -0.54 4.49 8.03
N ASP A 172 0.40 4.90 8.88
CA ASP A 172 1.53 5.75 8.48
C ASP A 172 2.41 5.05 7.42
N ALA A 173 2.69 3.75 7.59
CA ALA A 173 3.41 2.96 6.58
C ALA A 173 2.64 2.88 5.25
N ALA A 174 1.31 2.76 5.29
CA ALA A 174 0.48 2.78 4.09
C ALA A 174 0.49 4.15 3.40
N LEU A 175 0.51 5.23 4.18
CA LEU A 175 0.67 6.60 3.69
C LEU A 175 1.99 6.77 2.94
N ILE A 176 3.11 6.29 3.50
CA ILE A 176 4.43 6.31 2.84
C ILE A 176 4.41 5.56 1.49
N ALA A 177 3.63 4.49 1.39
CA ALA A 177 3.45 3.72 0.16
C ALA A 177 2.47 4.36 -0.85
N GLY A 178 1.78 5.44 -0.48
CA GLY A 178 0.73 6.06 -1.28
C GLY A 178 -0.48 5.15 -1.46
N ILE A 179 -0.88 4.43 -0.41
CA ILE A 179 -2.05 3.55 -0.37
C ILE A 179 -2.98 4.03 0.74
N ASN A 180 -4.29 4.06 0.49
CA ASN A 180 -5.32 4.40 1.45
C ASN A 180 -5.97 3.13 2.05
N PRO A 181 -5.74 2.79 3.33
CA PRO A 181 -6.40 1.65 3.95
C PRO A 181 -7.86 1.99 4.30
N LEU A 182 -8.82 1.28 3.69
CA LEU A 182 -10.26 1.38 3.99
C LEU A 182 -10.61 0.85 5.39
N THR A 183 -9.90 -0.18 5.85
CA THR A 183 -10.00 -0.68 7.22
C THR A 183 -8.78 -1.54 7.56
N LEU A 184 -8.42 -1.56 8.84
CA LEU A 184 -7.49 -2.55 9.39
C LEU A 184 -8.34 -3.69 9.96
N MET A 185 -8.16 -4.89 9.43
CA MET A 185 -8.97 -6.06 9.78
C MET A 185 -8.15 -7.02 10.64
N HIS A 186 -8.72 -7.54 11.73
CA HIS A 186 -8.01 -8.57 12.52
C HIS A 186 -7.84 -9.85 11.69
N ASP A 187 -6.66 -10.46 11.75
CA ASP A 187 -6.31 -11.69 10.99
C ASP A 187 -7.37 -12.78 11.20
N GLY A 188 -7.72 -13.06 12.46
CA GLY A 188 -8.73 -14.07 12.79
C GLY A 188 -10.15 -13.71 12.35
N THR A 189 -10.49 -12.43 12.28
CA THR A 189 -11.78 -11.97 11.73
C THR A 189 -11.81 -12.16 10.22
N ALA A 190 -10.69 -11.92 9.53
CA ALA A 190 -10.56 -12.16 8.10
C ALA A 190 -10.70 -13.65 7.78
N ILE A 191 -10.05 -14.53 8.55
CA ILE A 191 -10.20 -15.98 8.45
C ILE A 191 -11.67 -16.40 8.62
N ALA A 192 -12.32 -15.88 9.67
CA ALA A 192 -13.72 -16.17 9.95
C ALA A 192 -14.66 -15.67 8.83
N LEU A 193 -14.38 -14.51 8.23
CA LEU A 193 -15.15 -13.98 7.09
C LEU A 193 -15.03 -14.90 5.86
N GLY A 194 -13.81 -15.29 5.50
CA GLY A 194 -13.56 -16.22 4.40
C GLY A 194 -14.22 -17.59 4.60
N TYR A 195 -14.28 -18.06 5.84
CA TYR A 195 -15.01 -19.28 6.21
C TYR A 195 -16.53 -19.12 6.09
N GLY A 196 -17.06 -18.02 6.63
CA GLY A 196 -18.49 -17.74 6.72
C GLY A 196 -19.14 -17.56 5.35
N MET A 197 -18.51 -16.79 4.46
CA MET A 197 -19.09 -16.51 3.15
C MET A 197 -19.12 -17.71 2.20
N ASN A 198 -18.17 -18.64 2.35
CA ASN A 198 -18.14 -19.85 1.51
C ASN A 198 -19.09 -20.96 2.01
N LYS A 199 -19.68 -20.82 3.20
CA LYS A 199 -20.55 -21.84 3.78
C LYS A 199 -22.02 -21.45 3.68
N THR A 200 -22.80 -22.35 3.07
CA THR A 200 -24.26 -22.22 2.91
C THR A 200 -25.06 -22.93 4.00
N ASP A 201 -24.43 -23.85 4.74
CA ASP A 201 -25.13 -24.86 5.54
C ASP A 201 -25.19 -24.50 7.03
N PHE A 202 -25.30 -23.21 7.38
CA PHE A 202 -25.48 -22.81 8.77
C PHE A 202 -26.89 -23.17 9.24
N SER A 203 -26.99 -23.79 10.41
CA SER A 203 -28.28 -24.16 10.98
C SER A 203 -29.14 -22.92 11.22
N LYS A 204 -30.43 -23.01 10.90
CA LYS A 204 -31.42 -21.99 11.28
C LYS A 204 -31.81 -22.05 12.75
N SER A 205 -31.41 -23.10 13.49
CA SER A 205 -31.80 -23.35 14.88
C SER A 205 -30.95 -22.66 15.94
N GLY A 206 -29.94 -21.87 15.55
CA GLY A 206 -29.07 -21.12 16.44
C GLY A 206 -27.65 -20.91 15.88
N PRO A 207 -26.81 -20.12 16.59
CA PRO A 207 -25.46 -19.81 16.13
C PRO A 207 -24.56 -21.05 16.11
N THR A 208 -23.82 -21.21 15.02
CA THR A 208 -22.78 -22.24 14.88
C THR A 208 -21.45 -21.66 15.33
N ASN A 209 -20.92 -22.11 16.47
CA ASN A 209 -19.66 -21.60 17.02
C ASN A 209 -18.47 -22.34 16.41
N VAL A 210 -17.55 -21.60 15.78
CA VAL A 210 -16.32 -22.15 15.19
C VAL A 210 -15.12 -21.42 15.78
N MET A 211 -14.11 -22.18 16.16
CA MET A 211 -12.86 -21.63 16.68
C MET A 211 -11.76 -21.75 15.64
N PHE A 212 -11.07 -20.66 15.37
CA PHE A 212 -9.93 -20.59 14.48
C PHE A 212 -8.66 -20.49 15.32
N VAL A 213 -7.73 -21.42 15.13
CA VAL A 213 -6.42 -21.45 15.80
C VAL A 213 -5.37 -21.17 14.74
N ASP A 214 -4.84 -19.96 14.72
CA ASP A 214 -3.77 -19.53 13.83
C ASP A 214 -2.43 -19.59 14.55
N ILE A 215 -1.53 -20.45 14.07
CA ILE A 215 -0.15 -20.53 14.57
C ILE A 215 0.78 -20.10 13.44
N GLY A 216 1.09 -18.81 13.43
CA GLY A 216 1.87 -18.15 12.41
C GLY A 216 3.39 -18.32 12.59
N HIS A 217 4.15 -17.38 12.04
CA HIS A 217 5.61 -17.38 12.19
C HIS A 217 6.07 -16.83 13.55
N CYS A 218 5.45 -15.78 14.07
CA CYS A 218 5.87 -15.10 15.30
C CYS A 218 4.89 -15.18 16.47
N ASP A 219 3.63 -15.50 16.19
CA ASP A 219 2.54 -15.46 17.16
C ASP A 219 1.56 -16.62 16.94
N THR A 220 0.76 -16.86 17.98
CA THR A 220 -0.39 -17.75 17.99
C THR A 220 -1.62 -16.92 18.33
N GLN A 221 -2.64 -16.93 17.48
CA GLN A 221 -3.90 -16.23 17.67
C GLN A 221 -5.06 -17.22 17.67
N VAL A 222 -6.01 -17.05 18.58
CA VAL A 222 -7.24 -17.85 18.64
C VAL A 222 -8.42 -16.90 18.56
N THR A 223 -9.31 -17.16 17.60
CA THR A 223 -10.52 -16.36 17.39
C THR A 223 -11.73 -17.28 17.42
N LEU A 224 -12.71 -16.94 18.24
CA LEU A 224 -13.97 -17.67 18.33
C LEU A 224 -15.09 -16.88 17.68
N ALA A 225 -15.75 -17.46 16.69
CA ALA A 225 -16.82 -16.80 15.93
C ALA A 225 -18.13 -17.60 15.97
N ALA A 226 -19.23 -16.89 16.10
CA ALA A 226 -20.59 -17.39 15.95
C ALA A 226 -21.12 -17.06 14.55
N PHE A 227 -21.58 -18.08 13.83
CA PHE A 227 -22.14 -17.95 12.48
C PHE A 227 -23.65 -18.20 12.47
N GLU A 228 -24.36 -17.32 11.78
CA GLU A 228 -25.78 -17.42 11.43
C GLU A 228 -25.93 -17.14 9.92
N PRO A 229 -27.04 -17.55 9.26
CA PRO A 229 -27.24 -17.25 7.85
C PRO A 229 -27.12 -15.73 7.55
N GLY A 230 -26.13 -15.35 6.75
CA GLY A 230 -25.87 -13.95 6.35
C GLY A 230 -25.22 -13.08 7.43
N LYS A 231 -24.78 -13.64 8.56
CA LYS A 231 -24.14 -12.88 9.65
C LYS A 231 -23.05 -13.68 10.36
N MET A 232 -21.96 -13.00 10.68
CA MET A 232 -20.98 -13.48 11.66
C MET A 232 -20.83 -12.50 12.81
N LYS A 233 -20.51 -13.03 13.98
CA LYS A 233 -20.10 -12.28 15.16
C LYS A 233 -18.86 -12.90 15.77
N ILE A 234 -17.83 -12.10 16.03
CA ILE A 234 -16.71 -12.53 16.84
C ILE A 234 -17.10 -12.47 18.32
N LEU A 235 -16.85 -13.56 19.03
CA LEU A 235 -17.15 -13.71 20.45
C LEU A 235 -15.94 -13.34 21.32
N SER A 236 -14.75 -13.77 20.91
CA SER A 236 -13.50 -13.51 21.63
C SER A 236 -12.28 -13.61 20.73
N HIS A 237 -11.22 -12.91 21.14
CA HIS A 237 -9.86 -13.07 20.65
C HIS A 237 -8.93 -13.32 21.82
N SER A 238 -7.98 -14.22 21.63
CA SER A 238 -6.86 -14.45 22.55
C SER A 238 -5.61 -14.78 21.76
N PHE A 239 -4.44 -14.66 22.38
CA PHE A 239 -3.18 -14.75 21.64
C PHE A 239 -1.97 -14.99 22.55
N ASP A 240 -0.88 -15.48 21.95
CA ASP A 240 0.47 -15.45 22.48
C ASP A 240 1.40 -14.84 21.40
N GLN A 241 1.94 -13.65 21.66
CA GLN A 241 2.71 -12.85 20.70
C GLN A 241 4.16 -13.33 20.50
N ASN A 242 4.58 -14.28 21.33
CA ASN A 242 5.94 -14.78 21.39
C ASN A 242 5.92 -16.32 21.31
N LEU A 243 5.04 -16.83 20.45
CA LEU A 243 4.85 -18.26 20.20
C LEU A 243 4.44 -18.47 18.75
N GLY A 244 5.41 -18.68 17.88
CA GLY A 244 5.15 -19.06 16.49
C GLY A 244 6.23 -19.99 15.93
N GLY A 245 6.13 -20.26 14.63
CA GLY A 245 7.07 -21.13 13.91
C GLY A 245 8.55 -20.76 14.07
N ARG A 246 8.88 -19.47 14.24
CA ARG A 246 10.25 -18.98 14.46
C ARG A 246 10.82 -19.48 15.79
N ASP A 247 10.02 -19.45 16.85
CA ASP A 247 10.50 -19.81 18.17
C ASP A 247 10.91 -21.30 18.17
N PHE A 248 10.21 -22.13 17.40
CA PHE A 248 10.61 -23.53 17.15
C PHE A 248 11.87 -23.63 16.28
N ASP A 249 12.06 -22.71 15.32
CA ASP A 249 13.30 -22.61 14.54
C ASP A 249 14.50 -22.27 15.45
N GLU A 250 14.32 -21.38 16.45
CA GLU A 250 15.37 -21.03 17.40
C GLU A 250 15.71 -22.18 18.36
N VAL A 251 14.75 -23.02 18.76
CA VAL A 251 15.05 -24.26 19.53
C VAL A 251 16.02 -25.16 18.77
N LEU A 252 15.76 -25.38 17.47
CA LEU A 252 16.65 -26.15 16.60
C LEU A 252 18.00 -25.45 16.41
N PHE A 253 17.99 -24.12 16.23
CA PHE A 253 19.21 -23.33 16.10
C PHE A 253 20.12 -23.47 17.31
N HIS A 254 19.59 -23.32 18.54
CA HIS A 254 20.35 -23.48 19.77
C HIS A 254 20.90 -24.91 19.93
N HIS A 255 20.10 -25.93 19.60
CA HIS A 255 20.54 -27.32 19.62
C HIS A 255 21.72 -27.57 18.68
N PHE A 256 21.59 -27.20 17.40
CA PHE A 256 22.64 -27.41 16.42
C PHE A 256 23.85 -26.50 16.64
N ALA A 257 23.67 -25.28 17.14
CA ALA A 257 24.79 -24.41 17.49
C ALA A 257 25.63 -25.00 18.63
N ALA A 258 25.00 -25.54 19.67
CA ALA A 258 25.69 -26.24 20.74
C ALA A 258 26.40 -27.51 20.24
N LEU A 259 25.73 -28.29 19.39
CA LEU A 259 26.30 -29.51 18.79
C LEU A 259 27.51 -29.19 17.91
N PHE A 260 27.45 -28.14 17.10
CA PHE A 260 28.55 -27.76 16.22
C PHE A 260 29.71 -27.09 16.96
N ASN A 261 29.42 -26.33 18.01
CA ASN A 261 30.48 -25.84 18.89
C ASN A 261 31.21 -26.99 19.58
N ALA A 262 30.49 -28.01 20.06
CA ALA A 262 31.11 -29.17 20.71
C ALA A 262 31.88 -30.09 19.74
N LYS A 263 31.39 -30.27 18.51
CA LYS A 263 31.95 -31.22 17.54
C LYS A 263 33.02 -30.63 16.62
N TYR A 264 32.86 -29.36 16.24
CA TYR A 264 33.71 -28.70 15.26
C TYR A 264 34.47 -27.50 15.83
N GLU A 265 34.25 -27.15 17.11
CA GLU A 265 34.87 -25.98 17.78
C GLU A 265 34.56 -24.65 17.08
N ILE A 266 33.36 -24.56 16.50
CA ILE A 266 32.89 -23.38 15.75
C ILE A 266 31.82 -22.63 16.55
N ASP A 267 32.11 -21.37 16.88
CA ASP A 267 31.12 -20.46 17.45
C ASP A 267 30.31 -19.75 16.35
N ILE A 268 29.08 -20.20 16.17
CA ILE A 268 28.17 -19.69 15.13
C ILE A 268 27.59 -18.32 15.51
N TYR A 269 27.51 -17.98 16.79
CA TYR A 269 26.87 -16.74 17.26
C TYR A 269 27.65 -15.50 16.85
N THR A 270 28.97 -15.60 16.72
CA THR A 270 29.84 -14.47 16.34
C THR A 270 29.73 -14.11 14.86
N ASN A 271 29.29 -15.04 14.01
CA ASN A 271 29.27 -14.88 12.56
C ASN A 271 27.81 -14.79 12.05
N ALA A 272 27.39 -13.58 11.68
CA ALA A 272 26.03 -13.32 11.17
C ALA A 272 25.66 -14.16 9.93
N ARG A 273 26.62 -14.42 9.03
CA ARG A 273 26.40 -15.23 7.84
C ARG A 273 26.18 -16.69 8.20
N ALA A 274 27.02 -17.27 9.06
CA ALA A 274 26.88 -18.64 9.54
C ALA A 274 25.57 -18.83 10.31
N SER A 275 25.26 -17.90 11.22
CA SER A 275 24.00 -17.88 11.97
C SER A 275 22.78 -17.86 11.06
N THR A 276 22.77 -17.01 10.03
CA THR A 276 21.67 -16.91 9.08
C THR A 276 21.51 -18.20 8.26
N ARG A 277 22.61 -18.81 7.81
CA ARG A 277 22.60 -20.10 7.08
C ARG A 277 22.10 -21.25 7.94
N LEU A 278 22.51 -21.31 9.21
CA LEU A 278 22.04 -22.33 10.13
C LEU A 278 20.54 -22.18 10.40
N ARG A 279 20.04 -20.96 10.66
CA ARG A 279 18.59 -20.70 10.84
C ARG A 279 17.78 -21.10 9.61
N ALA A 280 18.25 -20.76 8.41
CA ALA A 280 17.60 -21.15 7.16
C ALA A 280 17.52 -22.69 7.02
N SER A 281 18.57 -23.40 7.46
CA SER A 281 18.61 -24.87 7.46
C SER A 281 17.72 -25.48 8.55
N CYS A 282 17.67 -24.89 9.74
CA CYS A 282 16.78 -25.29 10.82
C CYS A 282 15.31 -25.19 10.40
N LYS A 283 14.93 -24.12 9.68
CA LYS A 283 13.59 -23.98 9.10
C LYS A 283 13.25 -25.12 8.14
N LYS A 284 14.21 -25.54 7.31
CA LYS A 284 14.04 -26.70 6.40
C LYS A 284 13.88 -28.00 7.21
N VAL A 285 14.73 -28.22 8.20
CA VAL A 285 14.66 -29.38 9.11
C VAL A 285 13.30 -29.46 9.80
N LYS A 286 12.80 -28.36 10.38
CA LYS A 286 11.47 -28.30 11.00
C LYS A 286 10.35 -28.74 10.04
N LYS A 287 10.41 -28.28 8.77
CA LYS A 287 9.45 -28.69 7.74
C LYS A 287 9.55 -30.19 7.44
N VAL A 288 10.76 -30.73 7.32
CA VAL A 288 10.98 -32.17 7.12
C VAL A 288 10.44 -32.98 8.30
N LEU A 289 10.71 -32.57 9.54
CA LEU A 289 10.22 -33.23 10.76
C LEU A 289 8.69 -33.19 10.90
N SER A 290 8.02 -32.23 10.26
CA SER A 290 6.57 -32.17 10.24
C SER A 290 5.94 -33.31 9.43
N ALA A 291 6.67 -33.85 8.44
CA ALA A 291 6.24 -34.99 7.62
C ALA A 291 6.94 -36.31 8.02
N ASN A 292 8.25 -36.27 8.27
CA ASN A 292 9.11 -37.42 8.55
C ASN A 292 9.49 -37.53 10.04
N ALA A 293 9.84 -38.74 10.49
CA ALA A 293 10.21 -38.99 11.89
C ALA A 293 11.62 -38.49 12.25
N GLU A 294 12.46 -38.22 11.27
CA GLU A 294 13.84 -37.77 11.44
C GLU A 294 14.25 -36.85 10.30
N ALA A 295 15.31 -36.06 10.52
CA ALA A 295 15.82 -35.14 9.52
C ALA A 295 17.34 -34.92 9.67
N PRO A 296 18.12 -35.11 8.60
CA PRO A 296 19.52 -34.70 8.58
C PRO A 296 19.64 -33.19 8.36
N LEU A 297 20.69 -32.58 8.92
CA LEU A 297 21.11 -31.21 8.66
C LEU A 297 22.53 -31.23 8.09
N ILE A 298 22.71 -30.76 6.85
CA ILE A 298 24.02 -30.70 6.20
C ILE A 298 24.20 -29.28 5.68
N ILE A 299 25.30 -28.64 6.08
CA ILE A 299 25.69 -27.33 5.56
C ILE A 299 27.17 -27.36 5.19
N GLU A 300 27.45 -27.07 3.93
CA GLU A 300 28.80 -26.99 3.40
C GLU A 300 29.44 -25.62 3.69
N CYS A 301 30.74 -25.62 3.99
CA CYS A 301 31.56 -24.43 4.25
C CYS A 301 30.83 -23.44 5.16
N LEU A 302 30.33 -23.88 6.32
CA LEU A 302 29.51 -23.05 7.19
C LEU A 302 30.31 -21.86 7.72
N ILE A 303 31.51 -22.13 8.24
CA ILE A 303 32.55 -21.17 8.61
C ILE A 303 33.88 -21.69 8.07
N GLY A 304 34.56 -20.86 7.26
CA GLY A 304 35.72 -21.29 6.47
C GLY A 304 35.35 -22.48 5.58
N ASP A 305 36.24 -23.47 5.52
CA ASP A 305 36.04 -24.70 4.73
C ASP A 305 35.40 -25.84 5.53
N THR A 306 34.85 -25.56 6.72
CA THR A 306 34.29 -26.61 7.57
C THR A 306 32.86 -26.97 7.16
N ASN A 307 32.69 -28.23 6.78
CA ASN A 307 31.38 -28.83 6.50
C ASN A 307 30.77 -29.39 7.79
N VAL A 308 29.55 -28.96 8.12
CA VAL A 308 28.85 -29.44 9.32
C VAL A 308 27.76 -30.42 8.97
N ARG A 309 27.63 -31.47 9.79
CA ARG A 309 26.58 -32.49 9.68
C ARG A 309 25.96 -32.75 11.05
N GLY A 310 24.65 -32.62 11.11
CA GLY A 310 23.81 -32.90 12.26
C GLY A 310 22.64 -33.82 11.88
N PHE A 311 22.00 -34.36 12.90
CA PHE A 311 20.85 -35.23 12.78
C PHE A 311 19.94 -34.99 13.98
N ILE A 312 18.63 -35.04 13.77
CA ILE A 312 17.66 -34.92 14.85
C ILE A 312 16.40 -35.72 14.52
N THR A 313 15.80 -36.32 15.55
CA THR A 313 14.51 -37.01 15.44
C THR A 313 13.36 -36.06 15.81
N ARG A 314 12.15 -36.39 15.34
CA ARG A 314 10.91 -35.67 15.70
C ARG A 314 10.68 -35.71 17.21
N GLU A 315 10.94 -36.85 17.84
CA GLU A 315 10.77 -37.02 19.29
C GLU A 315 11.71 -36.09 20.07
N GLU A 316 12.99 -36.04 19.72
CA GLU A 316 13.95 -35.12 20.34
C GLU A 316 13.53 -33.65 20.15
N PHE A 317 13.13 -33.27 18.93
CA PHE A 317 12.66 -31.91 18.65
C PHE A 317 11.40 -31.54 19.46
N GLU A 318 10.43 -32.46 19.56
CA GLU A 318 9.22 -32.27 20.36
C GLU A 318 9.55 -32.16 21.85
N ASN A 319 10.49 -32.96 22.36
CA ASN A 319 10.97 -32.88 23.75
C ASN A 319 11.69 -31.56 24.05
N LEU A 320 12.57 -31.10 23.16
CA LEU A 320 13.23 -29.80 23.26
C LEU A 320 12.23 -28.63 23.24
N SER A 321 11.11 -28.81 22.54
CA SER A 321 10.06 -27.81 22.37
C SER A 321 8.89 -27.95 23.35
N ALA A 322 8.97 -28.85 24.33
CA ALA A 322 7.84 -29.21 25.21
C ALA A 322 7.19 -28.00 25.90
N LYS A 323 8.00 -27.10 26.47
CA LYS A 323 7.51 -25.87 27.14
C LYS A 323 6.72 -24.95 26.19
N MET A 324 7.09 -24.93 24.92
CA MET A 324 6.38 -24.12 23.92
C MET A 324 5.09 -24.78 23.47
N LEU A 325 5.10 -26.11 23.31
CA LEU A 325 3.90 -26.88 22.98
C LEU A 325 2.83 -26.73 24.06
N GLU A 326 3.20 -26.75 25.33
CA GLU A 326 2.27 -26.52 26.46
C GLU A 326 1.60 -25.13 26.39
N ARG A 327 2.34 -24.09 25.96
CA ARG A 327 1.82 -22.72 25.85
C ARG A 327 0.74 -22.56 24.77
N VAL A 328 0.71 -23.42 23.75
CA VAL A 328 -0.31 -23.36 22.67
C VAL A 328 -1.73 -23.48 23.22
N MET A 329 -1.90 -24.17 24.36
CA MET A 329 -3.22 -24.37 24.98
C MET A 329 -3.74 -23.16 25.75
N ILE A 330 -2.87 -22.23 26.13
CA ILE A 330 -3.24 -21.08 26.96
C ILE A 330 -4.20 -20.14 26.21
N PRO A 331 -3.90 -19.67 24.98
CA PRO A 331 -4.84 -18.86 24.21
C PRO A 331 -6.17 -19.58 23.96
N CYS A 332 -6.12 -20.88 23.67
CA CYS A 332 -7.31 -21.71 23.47
C CYS A 332 -8.26 -21.69 24.68
N SER A 333 -7.70 -21.86 25.90
CA SER A 333 -8.48 -21.82 27.13
C SER A 333 -9.05 -20.42 27.40
N MET A 334 -8.25 -19.38 27.19
CA MET A 334 -8.68 -17.99 27.40
C MET A 334 -9.82 -17.60 26.46
N ALA A 335 -9.76 -18.01 25.18
CA ALA A 335 -10.82 -17.71 24.21
C ALA A 335 -12.17 -18.30 24.62
N LEU A 336 -12.18 -19.52 25.18
CA LEU A 336 -13.40 -20.16 25.68
C LEU A 336 -13.96 -19.46 26.92
N GLU A 337 -13.07 -19.08 27.86
CA GLU A 337 -13.44 -18.34 29.07
C GLU A 337 -14.03 -16.97 28.72
N ASP A 338 -13.36 -16.22 27.85
CA ASP A 338 -13.81 -14.90 27.39
C ASP A 338 -15.16 -14.96 26.66
N ALA A 339 -15.40 -16.03 25.90
CA ALA A 339 -16.67 -16.25 25.21
C ALA A 339 -17.77 -16.84 26.11
N GLY A 340 -17.44 -17.29 27.31
CA GLY A 340 -18.37 -17.99 28.20
C GLY A 340 -18.90 -19.32 27.64
N LEU A 341 -18.09 -20.02 26.83
CA LEU A 341 -18.48 -21.26 26.16
C LEU A 341 -17.69 -22.46 26.68
N SER A 342 -18.37 -23.60 26.81
CA SER A 342 -17.71 -24.89 27.04
C SER A 342 -17.26 -25.51 25.71
N VAL A 343 -16.27 -26.40 25.77
CA VAL A 343 -15.73 -27.13 24.62
C VAL A 343 -16.84 -27.85 23.82
N ASP A 344 -17.85 -28.39 24.49
CA ASP A 344 -18.97 -29.12 23.87
C ASP A 344 -19.87 -28.23 22.99
N LYS A 345 -19.83 -26.91 23.18
CA LYS A 345 -20.59 -25.94 22.39
C LYS A 345 -19.87 -25.51 21.11
N ILE A 346 -18.66 -26.03 20.85
CA ILE A 346 -17.88 -25.72 19.67
C ILE A 346 -18.17 -26.71 18.54
N TYR A 347 -18.69 -26.19 17.43
CA TYR A 347 -19.04 -26.98 16.25
C TYR A 347 -17.81 -27.55 15.55
N THR A 348 -16.74 -26.76 15.37
CA THR A 348 -15.47 -27.25 14.84
C THR A 348 -14.32 -26.32 15.20
N PHE A 349 -13.11 -26.86 15.11
CA PHE A 349 -11.85 -26.17 15.32
C PHE A 349 -11.10 -26.16 13.99
N GLU A 350 -10.86 -24.99 13.39
CA GLU A 350 -10.08 -24.88 12.17
C GLU A 350 -8.66 -24.43 12.51
N LEU A 351 -7.67 -25.19 12.06
CA LEU A 351 -6.26 -24.95 12.32
C LEU A 351 -5.61 -24.32 11.08
N VAL A 352 -5.03 -23.13 11.24
CA VAL A 352 -4.40 -22.33 10.17
C VAL A 352 -3.01 -21.83 10.61
N GLY A 353 -2.28 -21.18 9.70
CA GLY A 353 -0.91 -20.72 9.94
C GLY A 353 0.16 -21.78 9.72
N SER A 354 1.36 -21.34 9.32
CA SER A 354 2.45 -22.25 8.92
C SER A 354 3.05 -23.06 10.08
N GLY A 355 3.06 -22.51 11.29
CA GLY A 355 3.54 -23.18 12.51
C GLY A 355 2.65 -24.33 12.94
N SER A 356 1.35 -24.28 12.61
CA SER A 356 0.38 -25.31 12.95
C SER A 356 0.63 -26.69 12.31
N ARG A 357 1.54 -26.75 11.32
CA ARG A 357 1.92 -27.97 10.61
C ARG A 357 2.80 -28.91 11.44
N ILE A 358 3.39 -28.43 12.55
CA ILE A 358 4.14 -29.29 13.48
C ILE A 358 3.21 -30.39 14.01
N SER A 359 3.63 -31.65 13.89
CA SER A 359 2.79 -32.82 14.19
C SER A 359 2.25 -32.85 15.62
N ALA A 360 3.08 -32.49 16.61
CA ALA A 360 2.67 -32.42 18.02
C ALA A 360 1.48 -31.49 18.29
N ILE A 361 1.34 -30.38 17.54
CA ILE A 361 0.29 -29.37 17.77
C ILE A 361 -1.10 -30.00 17.59
N LYS A 362 -1.30 -30.75 16.51
CA LYS A 362 -2.58 -31.42 16.26
C LYS A 362 -2.92 -32.40 17.39
N ARG A 363 -1.91 -33.12 17.89
CA ARG A 363 -2.06 -34.10 18.98
C ARG A 363 -2.46 -33.43 20.30
N ILE A 364 -1.76 -32.37 20.72
CA ILE A 364 -2.07 -31.67 21.98
C ILE A 364 -3.46 -31.01 21.93
N LEU A 365 -3.84 -30.41 20.79
CA LEU A 365 -5.16 -29.80 20.62
C LEU A 365 -6.25 -30.87 20.66
N THR A 366 -6.03 -32.02 20.01
CA THR A 366 -6.99 -33.14 20.03
C THR A 366 -7.20 -33.66 21.46
N LEU A 367 -6.12 -33.78 22.24
CA LEU A 367 -6.20 -34.21 23.64
C LEU A 367 -6.96 -33.20 24.51
N PHE A 368 -6.70 -31.91 24.32
CA PHE A 368 -7.36 -30.84 25.08
C PHE A 368 -8.85 -30.72 24.76
N PHE A 369 -9.20 -30.68 23.48
CA PHE A 369 -10.60 -30.49 23.04
C PHE A 369 -11.41 -31.77 22.96
N LYS A 370 -10.77 -32.95 23.10
CA LYS A 370 -11.37 -34.27 22.85
C LYS A 370 -12.02 -34.37 21.47
N LYS A 371 -11.55 -33.55 20.53
CA LYS A 371 -12.06 -33.40 19.17
C LYS A 371 -10.92 -33.01 18.26
N GLU A 372 -10.87 -33.63 17.11
CA GLU A 372 -9.81 -33.40 16.15
C GLU A 372 -10.01 -32.06 15.40
N PRO A 373 -8.98 -31.20 15.32
CA PRO A 373 -9.07 -29.97 14.54
C PRO A 373 -8.99 -30.28 13.04
N THR A 374 -9.74 -29.51 12.26
CA THR A 374 -9.81 -29.60 10.80
C THR A 374 -8.88 -28.59 10.13
N ARG A 375 -8.51 -28.87 8.88
CA ARG A 375 -7.68 -28.01 8.03
C ARG A 375 -8.38 -27.76 6.69
N ARG A 376 -9.65 -27.32 6.74
CA ARG A 376 -10.46 -27.12 5.51
C ARG A 376 -10.07 -25.85 4.77
N LEU A 377 -9.59 -24.84 5.50
CA LEU A 377 -9.14 -23.58 4.95
C LEU A 377 -7.74 -23.72 4.36
N ASN A 378 -7.48 -23.01 3.26
CA ASN A 378 -6.12 -22.81 2.80
C ASN A 378 -5.39 -21.92 3.81
N ALA A 379 -4.51 -22.54 4.60
CA ALA A 379 -3.87 -21.91 5.75
C ALA A 379 -2.97 -20.71 5.40
N SER A 380 -2.52 -20.59 4.14
CA SER A 380 -1.65 -19.51 3.69
C SER A 380 -2.45 -18.32 3.12
N GLU A 381 -3.55 -18.58 2.43
CA GLU A 381 -4.35 -17.52 1.77
C GLU A 381 -5.53 -17.00 2.61
N CYS A 382 -5.91 -17.71 3.68
CA CYS A 382 -7.18 -17.47 4.38
C CYS A 382 -7.38 -16.05 4.92
N VAL A 383 -6.33 -15.43 5.49
CA VAL A 383 -6.38 -14.05 5.99
C VAL A 383 -6.55 -13.08 4.82
N ALA A 384 -5.66 -13.16 3.83
CA ALA A 384 -5.68 -12.25 2.68
C ALA A 384 -6.97 -12.38 1.84
N ARG A 385 -7.55 -13.59 1.74
CA ARG A 385 -8.85 -13.80 1.10
C ARG A 385 -9.98 -13.12 1.87
N GLY A 386 -9.97 -13.20 3.19
CA GLY A 386 -10.91 -12.48 4.05
C GLY A 386 -10.81 -10.96 3.87
N CYS A 387 -9.58 -10.43 3.86
CA CYS A 387 -9.33 -9.00 3.60
C CYS A 387 -9.83 -8.57 2.21
N ALA A 388 -9.60 -9.38 1.18
CA ALA A 388 -10.08 -9.11 -0.17
C ALA A 388 -11.61 -9.03 -0.22
N ILE A 389 -12.28 -10.03 0.35
CA ILE A 389 -13.74 -10.04 0.48
C ILE A 389 -14.23 -8.78 1.21
N ARG A 390 -13.59 -8.40 2.32
CA ARG A 390 -13.94 -7.19 3.06
C ARG A 390 -13.77 -5.93 2.23
N CYS A 391 -12.70 -5.85 1.43
CA CYS A 391 -12.46 -4.73 0.54
C CYS A 391 -13.59 -4.60 -0.50
N ALA A 392 -14.00 -5.72 -1.11
CA ALA A 392 -15.11 -5.70 -2.06
C ALA A 392 -16.46 -5.34 -1.42
N MET A 393 -16.70 -5.73 -0.16
CA MET A 393 -17.90 -5.30 0.58
C MET A 393 -17.90 -3.79 0.91
N LEU A 394 -16.72 -3.16 1.00
CA LEU A 394 -16.57 -1.71 1.21
C LEU A 394 -16.59 -0.94 -0.11
N SER A 395 -16.51 -1.64 -1.24
CA SER A 395 -16.61 -1.06 -2.57
C SER A 395 -18.00 -0.48 -2.82
N PRO A 396 -18.11 0.78 -3.27
CA PRO A 396 -19.39 1.30 -3.77
C PRO A 396 -19.74 0.73 -5.15
N THR A 397 -18.78 0.09 -5.85
CA THR A 397 -18.94 -0.36 -7.24
C THR A 397 -19.16 -1.86 -7.40
N LEU A 398 -18.68 -2.68 -6.45
CA LEU A 398 -18.88 -4.11 -6.47
C LEU A 398 -20.13 -4.47 -5.68
N LEU A 399 -21.08 -5.15 -6.33
CA LEU A 399 -22.24 -5.72 -5.66
C LEU A 399 -21.86 -7.08 -5.09
N VAL A 400 -21.57 -7.12 -3.79
CA VAL A 400 -21.34 -8.34 -3.02
C VAL A 400 -22.61 -8.70 -2.25
N HIS A 401 -22.80 -9.98 -1.94
CA HIS A 401 -23.91 -10.43 -1.11
C HIS A 401 -23.91 -9.72 0.26
N ASP A 402 -25.07 -9.28 0.71
CA ASP A 402 -25.24 -8.67 2.04
C ASP A 402 -24.85 -9.66 3.13
N TYR A 403 -23.71 -9.42 3.77
CA TYR A 403 -23.17 -10.25 4.85
C TYR A 403 -22.78 -9.37 6.03
N LYS A 404 -23.41 -9.54 7.19
CA LYS A 404 -23.16 -8.68 8.36
C LYS A 404 -21.96 -9.19 9.15
N ILE A 405 -21.00 -8.30 9.42
CA ILE A 405 -19.79 -8.59 10.21
C ILE A 405 -19.86 -7.76 11.49
N GLU A 406 -19.77 -8.42 12.64
CA GLU A 406 -19.64 -7.79 13.96
C GLU A 406 -18.35 -8.29 14.62
N ASP A 407 -17.33 -7.43 14.63
CA ASP A 407 -16.03 -7.74 15.24
C ASP A 407 -15.98 -7.28 16.71
N SER A 408 -15.05 -7.82 17.50
CA SER A 408 -14.92 -7.56 18.93
C SER A 408 -13.53 -7.05 19.30
N PHE A 409 -13.43 -6.03 20.16
CA PHE A 409 -12.13 -5.46 20.53
C PHE A 409 -11.50 -6.25 21.69
N PRO A 410 -10.22 -6.69 21.61
CA PRO A 410 -9.63 -7.64 22.55
C PRO A 410 -9.24 -7.05 23.91
N TYR A 411 -9.30 -5.73 24.08
CA TYR A 411 -8.84 -5.04 25.29
C TYR A 411 -9.94 -4.23 25.96
N SER A 412 -9.85 -4.13 27.28
CA SER A 412 -10.60 -3.13 28.04
C SER A 412 -9.90 -1.78 27.96
N ILE A 413 -10.62 -0.77 27.52
CA ILE A 413 -10.18 0.63 27.42
C ILE A 413 -10.83 1.43 28.55
N VAL A 414 -10.01 2.13 29.33
CA VAL A 414 -10.43 2.95 30.46
C VAL A 414 -9.87 4.37 30.39
N ILE A 415 -10.53 5.26 31.11
CA ILE A 415 -10.02 6.59 31.44
C ILE A 415 -9.66 6.56 32.94
N PRO A 416 -8.36 6.63 33.31
CA PRO A 416 -7.97 6.76 34.71
C PRO A 416 -8.47 8.10 35.28
N SER A 417 -9.10 8.06 36.45
CA SER A 417 -9.51 9.25 37.20
C SER A 417 -9.07 9.16 38.67
N PRO A 418 -8.98 10.29 39.41
CA PRO A 418 -8.65 10.27 40.84
C PRO A 418 -9.62 9.45 41.70
N GLN A 419 -10.85 9.25 41.23
CA GLN A 419 -11.93 8.53 41.93
C GLN A 419 -12.00 7.05 41.55
N GLY A 420 -11.14 6.59 40.62
CA GLY A 420 -11.14 5.23 40.08
C GLY A 420 -11.00 5.21 38.55
N GLU A 421 -11.07 4.03 37.94
CA GLU A 421 -11.03 3.89 36.49
C GLU A 421 -12.43 3.91 35.89
N TYR A 422 -12.67 4.79 34.91
CA TYR A 422 -13.92 4.80 34.16
C TYR A 422 -13.82 3.85 32.96
N MET A 423 -14.70 2.84 32.91
CA MET A 423 -14.72 1.86 31.83
C MET A 423 -15.34 2.41 30.54
N LEU A 424 -14.47 2.76 29.60
CA LEU A 424 -14.87 3.28 28.30
C LEU A 424 -15.34 2.15 27.39
N PHE A 425 -14.53 1.15 27.11
CA PHE A 425 -14.96 -0.01 26.30
C PHE A 425 -14.49 -1.28 27.00
N PRO A 426 -15.38 -2.13 27.54
CA PRO A 426 -14.96 -3.42 28.08
C PRO A 426 -14.38 -4.33 27.00
N LYS A 427 -13.49 -5.25 27.38
CA LYS A 427 -13.02 -6.35 26.52
C LYS A 427 -14.20 -7.07 25.86
N GLY A 428 -14.09 -7.35 24.57
CA GLY A 428 -15.15 -7.96 23.76
C GLY A 428 -16.20 -6.96 23.24
N SER A 429 -16.05 -5.66 23.50
CA SER A 429 -16.95 -4.64 22.94
C SER A 429 -16.94 -4.68 21.41
N PRO A 430 -18.10 -4.58 20.75
CA PRO A 430 -18.12 -4.47 19.30
C PRO A 430 -17.46 -3.17 18.85
N PHE A 431 -16.83 -3.17 17.67
CA PHE A 431 -16.31 -1.95 17.04
C PHE A 431 -16.62 -1.93 15.54
N PRO A 432 -16.89 -0.75 14.94
CA PRO A 432 -16.84 0.59 15.53
C PRO A 432 -17.92 0.86 16.58
N ASN A 433 -17.62 1.71 17.56
CA ASN A 433 -18.50 2.03 18.69
C ASN A 433 -18.21 3.43 19.23
N GLU A 434 -19.21 4.10 19.80
CA GLU A 434 -19.09 5.45 20.32
C GLU A 434 -19.72 5.57 21.71
N LYS A 435 -19.10 6.39 22.55
CA LYS A 435 -19.63 6.74 23.87
C LYS A 435 -19.57 8.24 24.08
N MET A 436 -20.66 8.76 24.64
CA MET A 436 -20.79 10.14 25.05
C MET A 436 -20.45 10.24 26.53
N LEU A 437 -19.59 11.18 26.88
CA LEU A 437 -19.11 11.42 28.23
C LEU A 437 -19.33 12.88 28.59
N THR A 438 -19.65 13.14 29.86
CA THR A 438 -19.79 14.49 30.40
C THR A 438 -18.69 14.71 31.42
N HIS A 439 -17.87 15.73 31.19
CA HIS A 439 -16.91 16.23 32.18
C HIS A 439 -17.50 17.45 32.86
N GLN A 440 -17.71 17.34 34.18
CA GLN A 440 -18.14 18.46 35.00
C GLN A 440 -16.90 19.15 35.57
N GLY A 441 -16.73 20.43 35.26
CA GLY A 441 -15.58 21.20 35.76
C GLY A 441 -15.02 22.17 34.72
N ASN A 442 -13.70 22.13 34.56
CA ASN A 442 -12.99 23.10 33.73
C ASN A 442 -13.24 22.84 32.25
N THR A 443 -13.45 23.92 31.49
CA THR A 443 -13.53 23.87 30.01
C THR A 443 -12.21 23.49 29.32
N ARG A 444 -11.13 23.32 30.10
CA ARG A 444 -9.83 22.82 29.68
C ARG A 444 -9.44 21.63 30.55
N PHE A 445 -9.23 20.48 29.92
CA PHE A 445 -8.79 19.27 30.61
C PHE A 445 -8.01 18.35 29.68
N TYR A 446 -7.26 17.43 30.28
CA TYR A 446 -6.56 16.35 29.58
C TYR A 446 -7.24 15.02 29.89
N LEU A 447 -7.46 14.24 28.84
CA LEU A 447 -7.96 12.88 28.92
C LEU A 447 -6.81 11.93 28.60
N GLN A 448 -6.35 11.15 29.57
CA GLN A 448 -5.50 10.01 29.28
C GLN A 448 -6.38 8.77 29.12
N VAL A 449 -6.23 8.07 28.01
CA VAL A 449 -6.90 6.79 27.76
C VAL A 449 -5.86 5.68 27.87
N THR A 450 -6.17 4.64 28.63
CA THR A 450 -5.26 3.52 28.89
C THR A 450 -5.96 2.17 28.78
N TYR A 451 -5.20 1.11 28.55
CA TYR A 451 -5.65 -0.26 28.76
C TYR A 451 -5.51 -0.64 30.25
N THR A 452 -6.52 -1.29 30.82
CA THR A 452 -6.59 -1.63 32.26
C THR A 452 -5.59 -2.71 32.66
N ASN A 453 -5.73 -3.90 32.09
CA ASN A 453 -5.07 -5.11 32.58
C ASN A 453 -3.70 -5.29 31.93
N LYS A 454 -2.64 -5.02 32.68
CA LYS A 454 -1.25 -5.28 32.25
C LYS A 454 -0.95 -6.76 31.92
N ARG A 455 -1.82 -7.71 32.32
CA ARG A 455 -1.68 -9.15 31.99
C ARG A 455 -2.30 -9.50 30.64
N ASP A 456 -3.38 -8.82 30.27
CA ASP A 456 -4.03 -8.98 28.96
C ASP A 456 -3.28 -8.16 27.91
N PHE A 457 -2.60 -7.10 28.35
CA PHE A 457 -1.80 -6.23 27.51
C PHE A 457 -0.36 -6.75 27.36
N PRO A 458 0.27 -6.58 26.20
CA PRO A 458 1.57 -7.19 25.94
C PRO A 458 2.70 -6.56 26.73
N ALA A 459 3.63 -7.37 27.23
CA ALA A 459 4.83 -6.88 27.88
C ALA A 459 5.68 -6.05 26.91
N GLY A 460 6.23 -4.93 27.40
CA GLY A 460 7.06 -4.05 26.58
C GLY A 460 6.27 -3.30 25.50
N ILE A 461 5.06 -2.86 25.82
CA ILE A 461 4.31 -1.85 25.07
C ILE A 461 3.71 -0.90 26.11
N SER A 462 3.66 0.40 25.80
CA SER A 462 2.93 1.36 26.62
C SER A 462 1.46 1.00 26.70
N ASN A 463 0.89 0.91 27.90
CA ASN A 463 -0.54 0.71 28.11
C ASN A 463 -1.36 1.99 27.86
N ILE A 464 -0.70 3.09 27.50
CA ILE A 464 -1.36 4.35 27.13
C ILE A 464 -1.81 4.25 25.67
N VAL A 465 -3.11 4.42 25.46
CA VAL A 465 -3.74 4.47 24.14
C VAL A 465 -3.46 5.82 23.49
N GLY A 466 -3.71 6.89 24.24
CA GLY A 466 -3.54 8.26 23.77
C GLY A 466 -3.78 9.25 24.90
N ARG A 467 -3.31 10.47 24.68
CA ARG A 467 -3.52 11.62 25.58
C ARG A 467 -4.15 12.75 24.79
N PHE A 468 -5.35 13.13 25.15
CA PHE A 468 -6.13 14.11 24.41
C PHE A 468 -6.27 15.39 25.24
N GLY A 469 -5.83 16.52 24.70
CA GLY A 469 -6.08 17.82 25.30
C GLY A 469 -7.32 18.44 24.69
N VAL A 470 -8.33 18.70 25.52
CA VAL A 470 -9.54 19.43 25.13
C VAL A 470 -9.38 20.88 25.60
N ARG A 471 -9.42 21.84 24.68
CA ARG A 471 -9.20 23.26 24.99
C ARG A 471 -10.29 24.14 24.40
N PHE A 472 -10.75 25.13 25.17
CA PHE A 472 -11.63 26.19 24.66
C PHE A 472 -10.83 27.41 24.21
N SER A 473 -11.08 27.85 22.98
CA SER A 473 -10.59 29.11 22.42
C SER A 473 -11.77 30.06 22.17
N TYR A 474 -11.79 31.20 22.88
CA TYR A 474 -12.72 32.30 22.59
C TYR A 474 -12.33 32.95 21.26
N LEU A 475 -13.02 32.62 20.18
CA LEU A 475 -13.08 33.51 19.01
C LEU A 475 -14.08 34.62 19.35
N CYS A 476 -13.57 35.72 19.89
CA CYS A 476 -14.36 36.93 20.10
C CYS A 476 -14.91 37.43 18.75
N ALA A 477 -16.23 37.39 18.59
CA ALA A 477 -16.94 37.85 17.39
C ALA A 477 -16.86 39.38 17.16
N CYS A 478 -16.03 40.12 17.92
CA CYS A 478 -15.81 41.55 17.72
C CYS A 478 -14.63 41.90 16.78
N SER A 479 -13.82 40.93 16.34
CA SER A 479 -12.68 41.20 15.42
C SER A 479 -13.04 41.08 13.93
N CYS A 480 -14.26 40.65 13.59
CA CYS A 480 -14.70 40.46 12.20
C CYS A 480 -14.88 41.78 11.42
N TYR A 481 -15.01 42.92 12.10
CA TYR A 481 -15.24 44.22 11.45
C TYR A 481 -13.96 44.98 11.07
N ASN A 482 -12.79 44.64 11.63
CA ASN A 482 -11.54 45.39 11.38
C ASN A 482 -10.52 44.66 10.50
N ILE A 483 -10.67 43.35 10.25
CA ILE A 483 -9.79 42.60 9.33
C ILE A 483 -10.07 42.99 7.86
N ALA A 484 -11.29 43.42 7.54
CA ALA A 484 -11.65 43.93 6.21
C ALA A 484 -10.94 45.26 5.84
N PHE A 485 -10.51 46.05 6.82
CA PHE A 485 -9.87 47.34 6.54
C PHE A 485 -8.35 47.23 6.28
N VAL A 486 -7.69 46.20 6.81
CA VAL A 486 -6.23 46.01 6.68
C VAL A 486 -5.86 45.28 5.37
N LEU A 487 -6.73 44.40 4.86
CA LEU A 487 -6.50 43.70 3.58
C LEU A 487 -6.61 44.60 2.34
N THR A 488 -7.22 45.80 2.47
CA THR A 488 -7.41 46.72 1.34
C THR A 488 -6.19 47.64 1.10
N LEU A 489 -5.28 47.77 2.08
CA LEU A 489 -4.08 48.62 1.96
C LEU A 489 -2.80 47.88 1.53
N ALA A 490 -2.80 46.53 1.55
CA ALA A 490 -1.66 45.72 1.12
C ALA A 490 -1.55 45.54 -0.41
N ILE A 491 -2.54 45.99 -1.18
CA ILE A 491 -2.56 45.86 -2.66
C ILE A 491 -1.87 47.05 -3.36
N VAL A 492 -1.46 48.10 -2.64
CA VAL A 492 -0.86 49.31 -3.23
C VAL A 492 0.48 49.67 -2.55
N CYS A 493 1.53 48.86 -2.73
CA CYS A 493 2.94 49.30 -2.77
C CYS A 493 3.91 48.10 -2.86
N PRO A 494 4.68 47.94 -3.95
CA PRO A 494 5.64 46.84 -4.07
C PRO A 494 7.07 47.30 -3.73
N PHE A 495 7.31 47.89 -2.56
CA PHE A 495 8.67 48.18 -2.09
C PHE A 495 8.65 48.36 -0.57
N ILE A 496 9.13 47.37 0.18
CA ILE A 496 9.90 47.50 1.44
C ILE A 496 10.41 46.09 1.79
N THR A 497 11.72 46.00 1.98
CA THR A 497 12.49 44.79 2.30
C THR A 497 12.33 44.36 3.76
N ARG A 498 12.58 43.06 3.98
CA ARG A 498 12.83 42.42 5.29
C ARG A 498 13.73 43.28 6.18
N ASP A 499 13.17 43.70 7.31
CA ASP A 499 13.77 43.81 8.65
C ASP A 499 13.21 45.04 9.38
N SER A 500 12.66 44.80 10.58
CA SER A 500 12.21 45.78 11.59
C SER A 500 10.79 46.37 11.41
N CYS A 501 9.79 45.79 12.08
CA CYS A 501 8.66 46.55 12.65
C CYS A 501 7.95 45.73 13.75
N GLN A 502 8.31 46.00 15.01
CA GLN A 502 7.44 45.76 16.17
C GLN A 502 6.42 46.91 16.24
N ILE A 503 5.14 46.60 16.14
CA ILE A 503 4.06 47.52 16.56
C ILE A 503 3.27 46.79 17.65
N PHE A 504 3.40 47.29 18.88
CA PHE A 504 2.58 46.92 20.02
C PHE A 504 1.16 47.50 19.82
N LEU A 505 0.14 46.64 19.77
CA LEU A 505 -1.26 47.02 19.97
C LEU A 505 -1.75 46.38 21.26
N GLN A 506 -1.78 47.21 22.31
CA GLN A 506 -2.35 46.90 23.62
C GLN A 506 -3.88 46.95 23.48
N ILE A 507 -4.52 45.79 23.31
CA ILE A 507 -5.98 45.66 23.41
C ILE A 507 -6.29 45.22 24.85
N GLY A 508 -6.92 46.11 25.60
CA GLY A 508 -7.36 45.82 26.97
C GLY A 508 -8.34 44.67 26.99
N SER A 509 -7.97 43.59 27.70
CA SER A 509 -8.86 42.51 28.08
C SER A 509 -9.65 42.94 29.31
N SER A 510 -10.95 43.17 29.16
CA SER A 510 -11.87 42.97 30.29
C SER A 510 -12.03 41.46 30.47
N GLU A 511 -11.44 40.90 31.51
CA GLU A 511 -11.65 39.51 31.92
C GLU A 511 -13.13 39.31 32.31
N PRO A 512 -13.82 38.26 31.82
CA PRO A 512 -15.08 37.84 32.41
C PRO A 512 -14.77 36.97 33.63
N SER A 513 -15.04 37.52 34.82
CA SER A 513 -15.26 36.73 36.04
C SER A 513 -16.45 35.78 35.83
N ASP A 514 -16.30 34.52 36.24
CA ASP A 514 -17.34 33.47 36.41
C ASP A 514 -17.61 32.43 35.28
N ALA A 515 -16.83 32.36 34.19
CA ALA A 515 -17.04 31.37 33.11
C ALA A 515 -16.04 30.18 33.04
N GLU A 516 -15.39 29.81 34.15
CA GLU A 516 -14.42 28.69 34.15
C GLU A 516 -15.04 27.30 34.33
N LYS A 517 -16.21 27.19 34.96
CA LYS A 517 -16.89 25.92 35.22
C LYS A 517 -18.08 25.74 34.28
N ALA A 518 -17.96 24.84 33.32
CA ALA A 518 -19.06 24.45 32.45
C ALA A 518 -18.98 22.95 32.15
N ASP A 519 -20.13 22.31 32.04
CA ASP A 519 -20.18 20.88 31.72
C ASP A 519 -19.80 20.69 30.25
N VAL A 520 -18.75 19.91 30.00
CA VAL A 520 -18.29 19.59 28.64
C VAL A 520 -18.76 18.18 28.28
N GLU A 521 -19.59 18.09 27.26
CA GLU A 521 -19.99 16.81 26.67
C GLU A 521 -19.09 16.49 25.48
N PHE A 522 -18.44 15.33 25.50
CA PHE A 522 -17.56 14.90 24.44
C PHE A 522 -17.83 13.46 24.02
N ARG A 523 -17.62 13.19 22.74
CA ARG A 523 -17.82 11.88 22.14
C ARG A 523 -16.49 11.20 21.87
N VAL A 524 -16.29 10.06 22.50
CA VAL A 524 -15.14 9.19 22.27
C VAL A 524 -15.58 8.02 21.41
N LYS A 525 -14.89 7.79 20.30
CA LYS A 525 -15.19 6.76 19.33
C LYS A 525 -14.04 5.78 19.22
N LEU A 526 -14.37 4.49 19.25
CA LEU A 526 -13.51 3.44 18.73
C LEU A 526 -13.88 3.26 17.26
N ASN A 527 -13.02 3.72 16.36
CA ASN A 527 -13.32 3.77 14.93
C ASN A 527 -13.26 2.36 14.28
N HIS A 528 -13.45 2.31 12.96
CA HIS A 528 -13.47 1.06 12.20
C HIS A 528 -12.09 0.42 12.00
N HIS A 529 -10.99 1.09 12.38
CA HIS A 529 -9.64 0.52 12.48
C HIS A 529 -9.34 -0.04 13.89
N GLY A 530 -10.24 0.19 14.86
CA GLY A 530 -9.99 -0.08 16.28
C GLY A 530 -9.06 0.94 16.93
N ILE A 531 -9.09 2.20 16.47
CA ILE A 531 -8.34 3.33 17.02
C ILE A 531 -9.30 4.22 17.82
N VAL A 532 -8.83 4.73 18.97
CA VAL A 532 -9.60 5.65 19.83
C VAL A 532 -9.41 7.09 19.36
N GLU A 533 -10.52 7.78 19.12
CA GLU A 533 -10.57 9.18 18.68
C GLU A 533 -11.60 9.96 19.50
N ILE A 534 -11.37 11.26 19.69
CA ILE A 534 -12.39 12.17 20.22
C ILE A 534 -13.00 12.91 19.03
N VAL A 535 -14.28 12.64 18.75
CA VAL A 535 -14.96 13.13 17.54
C VAL A 535 -15.45 14.57 17.71
N SER A 536 -15.94 14.91 18.90
CA SER A 536 -16.47 16.24 19.18
C SER A 536 -16.48 16.50 20.68
N ALA A 537 -16.28 17.75 21.08
CA ALA A 537 -16.51 18.23 22.44
C ALA A 537 -17.31 19.54 22.40
N ILE A 538 -18.37 19.61 23.21
CA ILE A 538 -19.38 20.68 23.21
C ILE A 538 -19.62 21.11 24.67
N ILE A 539 -19.80 22.40 24.92
CA ILE A 539 -20.18 22.92 26.24
C ILE A 539 -21.71 22.89 26.39
N ILE A 540 -22.19 22.36 27.52
CA ILE A 540 -23.58 22.42 27.94
C ILE A 540 -23.76 23.70 28.78
N GLY A 541 -24.56 24.66 28.29
CA GLY A 541 -24.91 25.89 29.01
C GLY A 541 -26.38 26.28 28.80
N ASP A 542 -26.99 26.91 29.80
CA ASP A 542 -28.43 27.22 29.89
C ASP A 542 -28.95 28.24 28.85
N LYS A 543 -28.12 28.78 27.95
CA LYS A 543 -28.58 29.62 26.83
C LYS A 543 -27.76 29.34 25.58
N HIS A 544 -28.47 29.09 24.48
CA HIS A 544 -27.99 28.76 23.14
C HIS A 544 -26.73 29.51 22.68
N HIS A 545 -25.55 28.94 22.90
CA HIS A 545 -24.38 29.13 22.05
C HIS A 545 -23.55 27.83 22.03
N ILE A 546 -23.79 27.00 21.01
CA ILE A 546 -23.04 25.77 20.73
C ILE A 546 -21.76 26.18 20.00
N SER A 547 -20.59 26.04 20.62
CA SER A 547 -19.29 26.15 19.93
C SER A 547 -18.52 24.84 20.04
N ASN A 548 -17.96 24.39 18.91
CA ASN A 548 -17.08 23.23 18.86
C ASN A 548 -15.73 23.58 19.49
N LEU A 549 -15.26 22.72 20.39
CA LEU A 549 -13.95 22.82 21.03
C LEU A 549 -12.83 22.27 20.11
N PRO A 550 -11.69 22.95 19.94
CA PRO A 550 -10.52 22.33 19.32
C PRO A 550 -9.96 21.19 20.19
N ILE A 551 -9.64 20.09 19.53
CA ILE A 551 -9.12 18.86 20.12
C ILE A 551 -7.66 18.70 19.66
N SER A 552 -6.76 18.45 20.62
CA SER A 552 -5.36 18.14 20.35
C SER A 552 -5.06 16.69 20.74
N GLU A 553 -4.50 15.92 19.83
CA GLU A 553 -4.12 14.52 20.05
C GLU A 553 -2.64 14.40 20.48
N ASN A 554 -2.34 13.46 21.38
CA ASN A 554 -1.01 13.01 21.80
C ASN A 554 -0.07 14.09 22.35
N VAL A 555 -0.48 14.70 23.45
CA VAL A 555 0.32 15.67 24.23
C VAL A 555 1.39 14.96 25.10
N ASP A 556 2.65 15.41 25.05
CA ASP A 556 3.74 14.97 25.93
C ASP A 556 3.64 15.49 27.38
N VAL A 557 3.96 14.63 28.37
CA VAL A 557 3.63 14.81 29.82
C VAL A 557 4.82 15.21 30.72
N ALA A 558 5.99 15.51 30.17
CA ALA A 558 7.18 15.80 30.99
C ALA A 558 7.09 17.06 31.89
N THR A 559 6.00 17.85 31.82
CA THR A 559 5.88 19.16 32.49
C THR A 559 4.71 19.32 33.47
N THR A 560 3.96 18.26 33.82
CA THR A 560 2.66 18.42 34.54
C THR A 560 2.64 18.00 36.01
N ASN A 561 3.77 17.61 36.60
CA ASN A 561 3.81 17.34 38.05
C ASN A 561 3.73 18.64 38.89
N ASP A 562 4.09 19.80 38.33
CA ASP A 562 4.02 21.10 39.02
C ASP A 562 2.59 21.69 39.04
N GLU A 563 1.81 21.46 37.98
CA GLU A 563 0.44 22.00 37.82
C GLU A 563 -0.57 21.34 38.79
N LEU A 564 -0.33 20.10 39.23
CA LEU A 564 -1.19 19.41 40.21
C LEU A 564 -0.96 19.93 41.65
N LEU A 565 0.20 20.53 41.91
CA LEU A 565 0.54 21.13 43.20
C LEU A 565 -0.06 22.53 43.33
N GLU A 566 -0.04 23.33 42.26
CA GLU A 566 -0.66 24.66 42.21
C GLU A 566 -2.19 24.63 42.40
N ALA A 567 -2.87 23.62 41.87
CA ALA A 567 -4.32 23.47 42.02
C ALA A 567 -4.75 23.25 43.49
N LYS A 568 -3.94 22.54 44.27
CA LYS A 568 -4.18 22.30 45.71
C LYS A 568 -3.89 23.51 46.59
N VAL A 569 -3.00 24.41 46.14
CA VAL A 569 -2.68 25.66 46.84
C VAL A 569 -3.77 26.71 46.58
N LYS A 570 -4.28 26.80 45.35
CA LYS A 570 -5.38 27.72 44.98
C LYS A 570 -6.68 27.42 45.73
N GLU A 571 -7.00 26.15 45.98
CA GLU A 571 -8.20 25.77 46.74
C GLU A 571 -8.16 26.23 48.21
N LYS A 572 -6.95 26.41 48.77
CA LYS A 572 -6.73 26.90 50.14
C LYS A 572 -6.76 28.43 50.23
N MET A 573 -6.40 29.13 49.16
CA MET A 573 -6.38 30.60 49.11
C MET A 573 -7.78 31.24 48.94
N LEU A 574 -8.74 30.51 48.36
CA LEU A 574 -10.11 30.99 48.13
C LEU A 574 -11.04 30.91 49.36
N ALA A 575 -10.56 30.36 50.49
CA ALA A 575 -11.35 30.21 51.72
C ALA A 575 -11.15 31.37 52.74
N GLU A 576 -10.30 32.35 52.46
CA GLU A 576 -9.93 33.41 53.43
C GLU A 576 -10.29 34.85 52.99
N GLN A 577 -11.04 35.06 51.90
CA GLN A 577 -11.47 36.39 51.47
C GLN A 577 -12.97 36.62 51.68
N ASP A 578 -13.36 36.95 52.90
CA ASP A 578 -14.57 37.71 53.22
C ASP A 578 -14.35 38.39 54.58
N ILE A 579 -13.88 39.64 54.57
CA ILE A 579 -13.99 40.70 55.60
C ILE A 579 -12.99 41.81 55.21
N GLU A 580 -13.47 42.92 54.65
CA GLU A 580 -13.34 44.28 55.23
C GLU A 580 -13.73 45.37 54.23
N LEU A 581 -14.78 46.10 54.60
CA LEU A 581 -15.23 47.35 53.99
C LEU A 581 -14.87 48.51 54.93
N SER A 582 -14.33 49.58 54.34
CA SER A 582 -14.39 50.99 54.77
C SER A 582 -13.44 51.50 55.87
N GLY A 583 -12.81 52.65 55.60
CA GLY A 583 -12.34 53.57 56.64
C GLY A 583 -11.12 54.42 56.25
N SER A 584 -11.34 55.68 55.87
CA SER A 584 -10.32 56.65 55.48
C SER A 584 -10.11 57.77 56.52
N TYR A 585 -8.97 58.49 56.37
CA TYR A 585 -8.65 59.88 56.75
C TYR A 585 -7.72 60.24 57.94
N ARG A 586 -6.56 60.82 57.54
CA ARG A 586 -5.91 62.12 57.89
C ARG A 586 -5.50 62.53 59.34
N THR A 587 -4.18 62.71 59.49
CA THR A 587 -3.38 63.84 60.03
C THR A 587 -4.02 64.91 60.96
N SER A 588 -3.39 65.19 62.12
CA SER A 588 -2.67 66.47 62.43
C SER A 588 -2.40 66.67 63.94
N ALA A 589 -1.38 67.51 64.22
CA ALA A 589 -1.26 68.47 65.32
C ALA A 589 -0.18 68.26 66.42
N THR A 590 0.50 69.40 66.64
CA THR A 590 1.69 69.81 67.38
C THR A 590 1.47 70.20 68.86
N GLU A 591 2.58 70.19 69.61
CA GLU A 591 3.01 71.15 70.67
C GLU A 591 2.13 71.42 71.91
N SER A 592 2.70 71.13 73.09
CA SER A 592 2.68 72.05 74.25
C SER A 592 3.85 71.77 75.20
N GLU A 593 4.65 72.81 75.40
CA GLU A 593 5.93 72.92 76.09
C GLU A 593 5.70 73.47 77.53
N LYS A 594 6.59 73.18 78.50
CA LYS A 594 7.20 74.13 79.49
C LYS A 594 7.40 73.71 80.97
N GLU A 595 8.66 73.92 81.38
CA GLU A 595 9.18 74.58 82.60
C GLU A 595 9.16 73.89 83.99
N LEU A 596 10.37 73.76 84.58
CA LEU A 596 10.67 74.31 85.92
C LEU A 596 12.20 74.52 86.13
N PRO A 597 12.66 75.61 86.78
CA PRO A 597 14.06 76.02 86.83
C PRO A 597 14.77 75.70 88.16
N THR A 598 16.02 75.24 88.07
CA THR A 598 16.99 75.23 89.17
C THR A 598 17.60 76.61 89.33
N ASN A 599 17.31 77.30 90.42
CA ASN A 599 18.27 78.20 91.08
C ASN A 599 17.66 78.75 92.36
N ASN A 600 18.20 78.33 93.51
CA ASN A 600 18.39 79.22 94.64
C ASN A 600 19.19 78.56 95.78
N LEU A 601 20.28 79.22 96.16
CA LEU A 601 20.90 79.22 97.49
C LEU A 601 21.65 77.92 97.89
N GLN A 602 22.92 77.73 97.53
CA GLN A 602 24.14 78.36 98.10
C GLN A 602 24.01 79.62 98.99
N LYS A 603 22.99 79.70 99.84
CA LYS A 603 22.95 80.63 100.98
C LYS A 603 22.13 79.96 102.06
N ASP A 604 22.78 79.05 102.75
CA ASP A 604 22.81 79.01 104.20
C ASP A 604 23.95 78.05 104.53
N LYS A 605 25.18 78.55 104.39
CA LYS A 605 25.87 79.18 105.51
C LYS A 605 26.02 78.12 106.61
N ASP A 606 27.22 77.59 106.81
CA ASP A 606 28.35 78.39 107.29
C ASP A 606 27.88 79.54 108.20
N LEU A 607 26.99 79.19 109.12
CA LEU A 607 26.68 79.94 110.32
C LEU A 607 26.95 79.00 111.48
N LEU A 608 28.10 79.27 112.11
CA LEU A 608 28.28 79.18 113.56
C LEU A 608 28.33 77.73 114.09
N HIS A 609 29.51 77.14 114.30
CA HIS A 609 30.45 77.59 115.33
C HIS A 609 29.79 78.42 116.43
N LYS A 610 29.54 77.75 117.57
CA LYS A 610 29.04 78.28 118.83
C LYS A 610 27.55 78.59 118.80
N ASP A 611 26.73 77.60 119.12
CA ASP A 611 26.13 77.54 120.46
C ASP A 611 25.48 76.17 120.69
N ASN A 612 25.57 75.74 121.95
CA ASN A 612 25.14 74.44 122.46
C ASN A 612 23.61 74.42 122.60
N ASP A 613 22.93 73.54 121.88
CA ASP A 613 21.73 72.84 122.38
C ASP A 613 21.32 71.73 121.39
N ASP A 614 21.30 70.48 121.86
CA ASP A 614 21.14 69.26 121.06
C ASP A 614 19.68 69.00 120.60
N GLU A 615 18.68 69.68 121.18
CA GLU A 615 17.26 69.37 120.92
C GLU A 615 16.75 69.90 119.57
N SER A 616 17.17 71.10 119.15
CA SER A 616 16.67 71.72 117.92
C SER A 616 17.20 71.08 116.62
N LYS A 617 18.34 70.36 116.69
CA LYS A 617 18.90 69.62 115.55
C LYS A 617 18.18 68.29 115.30
N GLN A 618 17.64 67.65 116.33
CA GLN A 618 16.95 66.37 116.17
C GLN A 618 15.59 66.53 115.45
N GLU A 619 14.83 67.58 115.77
CA GLU A 619 13.50 67.79 115.19
C GLU A 619 13.57 68.13 113.68
N TYR A 620 14.53 68.97 113.28
CA TYR A 620 14.74 69.29 111.86
C TYR A 620 15.27 68.09 111.07
N THR A 621 16.15 67.28 111.68
CA THR A 621 16.68 66.05 111.06
C THR A 621 15.57 65.00 110.87
N GLN A 622 14.64 64.89 111.82
CA GLN A 622 13.53 63.95 111.72
C GLN A 622 12.55 64.35 110.61
N ARG A 623 12.22 65.64 110.50
CA ARG A 623 11.34 66.15 109.45
C ARG A 623 11.93 66.01 108.05
N LEU A 624 13.26 66.16 107.92
CA LEU A 624 13.99 65.90 106.68
C LEU A 624 13.99 64.41 106.30
N LYS A 625 14.10 63.51 107.29
CA LYS A 625 14.02 62.06 107.06
C LYS A 625 12.62 61.63 106.60
N ASP A 626 11.57 62.23 107.16
CA ASP A 626 10.19 61.91 106.79
C ASP A 626 9.87 62.40 105.37
N LEU A 627 10.26 63.63 105.01
CA LEU A 627 10.16 64.14 103.63
C LEU A 627 10.99 63.31 102.63
N GLN A 628 12.19 62.86 103.01
CA GLN A 628 13.00 61.97 102.18
C GLN A 628 12.40 60.56 102.02
N LYS A 629 11.54 60.13 102.94
CA LYS A 629 10.82 58.86 102.84
C LYS A 629 9.66 58.98 101.86
N GLU A 630 8.87 60.05 101.97
CA GLU A 630 7.73 60.32 101.07
C GLU A 630 8.18 60.53 99.62
N VAL A 631 9.27 61.27 99.40
CA VAL A 631 9.87 61.45 98.06
C VAL A 631 10.40 60.11 97.50
N ARG A 632 10.89 59.20 98.33
CA ARG A 632 11.33 57.86 97.90
C ARG A 632 10.14 57.00 97.48
N GLU A 633 9.03 57.07 98.21
CA GLU A 633 7.82 56.32 97.92
C GLU A 633 7.17 56.78 96.60
N LEU A 634 7.07 58.09 96.38
CA LEU A 634 6.59 58.66 95.12
C LEU A 634 7.52 58.34 93.94
N ARG A 635 8.85 58.40 94.12
CA ARG A 635 9.80 57.97 93.07
C ARG A 635 9.64 56.49 92.73
N SER A 636 9.41 55.63 93.71
CA SER A 636 9.16 54.21 93.46
C SER A 636 7.91 53.98 92.63
N GLN A 637 6.83 54.69 92.91
CA GLN A 637 5.57 54.58 92.15
C GLN A 637 5.73 55.09 90.71
N VAL A 638 6.41 56.22 90.51
CA VAL A 638 6.71 56.76 89.17
C VAL A 638 7.61 55.81 88.39
N THR A 639 8.62 55.20 89.02
CA THR A 639 9.51 54.24 88.36
C THR A 639 8.74 52.98 87.92
N HIS A 640 7.81 52.49 88.74
CA HIS A 640 6.97 51.34 88.40
C HIS A 640 5.99 51.66 87.26
N LEU A 641 5.42 52.87 87.21
CA LEU A 641 4.58 53.31 86.10
C LEU A 641 5.39 53.48 84.81
N HIS A 642 6.59 54.07 84.90
CA HIS A 642 7.47 54.28 83.76
C HIS A 642 7.90 52.94 83.13
N THR A 643 8.36 52.00 83.95
CA THR A 643 8.75 50.66 83.48
C THR A 643 7.58 49.88 82.89
N HIS A 644 6.36 50.03 83.42
CA HIS A 644 5.18 49.39 82.85
C HIS A 644 4.78 49.97 81.49
N ILE A 645 4.89 51.29 81.32
CA ILE A 645 4.61 51.95 80.04
C ILE A 645 5.70 51.63 79.01
N GLU A 646 6.97 51.63 79.40
CA GLU A 646 8.08 51.24 78.53
C GLU A 646 7.93 49.81 78.03
N THR A 647 7.61 48.85 78.91
CA THR A 647 7.37 47.46 78.49
C THR A 647 6.14 47.31 77.59
N GLN A 648 5.08 48.09 77.81
CA GLN A 648 3.92 48.11 76.90
C GLN A 648 4.29 48.67 75.51
N LEU A 649 5.06 49.76 75.45
CA LEU A 649 5.51 50.34 74.18
C LEU A 649 6.50 49.42 73.44
N GLU A 650 7.48 48.84 74.14
CA GLU A 650 8.43 47.90 73.53
C GLU A 650 7.71 46.70 72.92
N ASN A 651 6.71 46.14 73.62
CA ASN A 651 5.91 45.04 73.08
C ASN A 651 5.12 45.45 71.83
N GLN A 652 4.54 46.65 71.79
CA GLN A 652 3.83 47.15 70.60
C GLN A 652 4.77 47.42 69.43
N VAL A 653 5.94 48.02 69.67
CA VAL A 653 6.94 48.30 68.64
C VAL A 653 7.53 47.01 68.08
N THR A 654 7.76 46.01 68.93
CA THR A 654 8.26 44.69 68.51
C THR A 654 7.23 43.96 67.65
N HIS A 655 5.94 44.05 68.01
CA HIS A 655 4.85 43.50 67.21
C HIS A 655 4.70 44.22 65.86
N LEU A 656 4.82 45.55 65.81
CA LEU A 656 4.79 46.33 64.57
C LEU A 656 5.99 46.03 63.66
N HIS A 657 7.20 45.91 64.21
CA HIS A 657 8.39 45.52 63.44
C HIS A 657 8.23 44.13 62.83
N SER A 658 7.77 43.16 63.63
CA SER A 658 7.46 41.82 63.15
C SER A 658 6.44 41.85 62.01
N HIS A 659 5.39 42.66 62.13
CA HIS A 659 4.36 42.78 61.10
C HIS A 659 4.91 43.40 59.80
N ILE A 660 5.74 44.45 59.91
CA ILE A 660 6.35 45.13 58.75
C ILE A 660 7.37 44.22 58.05
N GLU A 661 8.21 43.50 58.80
CA GLU A 661 9.15 42.53 58.22
C GLU A 661 8.40 41.41 57.49
N THR A 662 7.28 40.94 58.06
CA THR A 662 6.43 39.94 57.41
C THR A 662 5.79 40.49 56.12
N GLN A 663 5.37 41.75 56.10
CA GLN A 663 4.81 42.37 54.89
C GLN A 663 5.86 42.63 53.80
N LEU A 664 7.07 43.05 54.18
CA LEU A 664 8.17 43.25 53.23
C LEU A 664 8.65 41.92 52.62
N GLU A 665 8.71 40.86 53.42
CA GLU A 665 9.05 39.52 52.92
C GLU A 665 7.94 38.98 52.01
N ASN A 666 6.66 39.21 52.34
CA ASN A 666 5.55 38.86 51.46
C ASN A 666 5.60 39.64 50.14
N GLU A 667 5.90 40.94 50.14
CA GLU A 667 6.07 41.71 48.90
C GLU A 667 7.25 41.20 48.06
N ARG A 668 8.35 40.81 48.70
CA ARG A 668 9.51 40.25 48.02
C ARG A 668 9.18 38.91 47.38
N LEU A 669 8.51 38.02 48.11
CA LEU A 669 8.05 36.73 47.61
C LEU A 669 7.05 36.89 46.46
N VAL A 670 6.16 37.89 46.52
CA VAL A 670 5.24 38.22 45.42
C VAL A 670 5.99 38.70 44.18
N ARG A 671 7.05 39.51 44.31
CA ARG A 671 7.85 39.97 43.16
C ARG A 671 8.69 38.85 42.56
N GLU A 672 9.29 37.99 43.37
CA GLU A 672 10.03 36.80 42.91
C GLU A 672 9.07 35.82 42.21
N ALA A 673 7.87 35.57 42.78
CA ALA A 673 6.84 34.76 42.15
C ALA A 673 6.32 35.37 40.83
N MET A 674 6.21 36.69 40.73
CA MET A 674 5.77 37.36 39.49
C MET A 674 6.84 37.30 38.39
N GLN A 675 8.13 37.32 38.75
CA GLN A 675 9.24 37.08 37.81
C GLN A 675 9.30 35.62 37.34
N GLU A 676 9.07 34.66 38.24
CA GLU A 676 9.01 33.23 37.90
C GLU A 676 7.78 32.96 37.00
N GLN A 677 6.61 33.52 37.33
CA GLN A 677 5.40 33.46 36.49
C GLN A 677 5.59 34.04 35.10
N MET A 678 6.32 35.16 34.96
CA MET A 678 6.57 35.76 33.64
C MET A 678 7.52 34.91 32.81
N LYS A 679 8.46 34.20 33.46
CA LYS A 679 9.40 33.25 32.84
C LYS A 679 8.69 31.96 32.44
N GLU A 680 7.79 31.46 33.28
CA GLU A 680 6.90 30.32 33.02
C GLU A 680 5.89 30.65 31.91
N ALA A 681 5.31 31.85 31.89
CA ALA A 681 4.40 32.29 30.82
C ALA A 681 5.13 32.39 29.47
N MET A 682 6.39 32.86 29.45
CA MET A 682 7.21 32.87 28.23
C MET A 682 7.59 31.45 27.79
N GLN A 683 7.86 30.53 28.72
CA GLN A 683 8.06 29.10 28.45
C GLN A 683 6.78 28.40 27.98
N GLN A 684 5.61 28.77 28.52
CA GLN A 684 4.29 28.29 28.09
C GLN A 684 3.94 28.79 26.70
N GLN A 685 4.24 30.05 26.35
CA GLN A 685 4.08 30.57 25.00
C GLN A 685 5.00 29.82 24.01
N MET A 686 6.23 29.51 24.43
CA MET A 686 7.18 28.73 23.63
C MET A 686 6.77 27.25 23.52
N ALA A 687 6.10 26.69 24.54
CA ALA A 687 5.53 25.33 24.53
C ALA A 687 4.22 25.23 23.73
N GLU A 688 3.42 26.28 23.69
CA GLU A 688 2.22 26.41 22.86
C GLU A 688 2.61 26.51 21.37
N PHE A 689 3.67 27.27 21.07
CA PHE A 689 4.32 27.29 19.75
C PHE A 689 4.88 25.92 19.39
N LYS A 690 5.50 25.22 20.35
CA LYS A 690 5.99 23.83 20.19
C LYS A 690 4.86 22.82 19.94
N ARG A 691 3.67 23.00 20.52
CA ARG A 691 2.48 22.16 20.28
C ARG A 691 1.88 22.33 18.89
N GLN A 692 1.78 23.57 18.41
CA GLN A 692 1.36 23.83 17.03
C GLN A 692 2.43 23.34 16.03
N PHE A 693 3.70 23.39 16.43
CA PHE A 693 4.80 22.77 15.73
C PHE A 693 4.69 21.24 15.74
N ASP A 694 4.36 20.55 16.85
CA ASP A 694 4.31 19.08 16.92
C ASP A 694 3.21 18.44 16.02
N ALA A 695 2.04 19.07 15.87
CA ALA A 695 1.01 18.64 14.93
C ALA A 695 1.36 18.96 13.46
N ALA A 696 2.12 20.03 13.22
CA ALA A 696 2.69 20.34 11.91
C ALA A 696 3.93 19.47 11.60
N VAL A 697 4.66 19.01 12.61
CA VAL A 697 5.84 18.14 12.56
C VAL A 697 5.45 16.70 12.26
N ALA A 698 4.32 16.19 12.76
CA ALA A 698 3.82 14.87 12.36
C ALA A 698 3.53 14.79 10.84
N ASN A 699 2.98 15.87 10.25
CA ASN A 699 2.75 15.97 8.81
C ASN A 699 4.03 16.31 8.02
N ALA A 700 4.95 17.09 8.58
CA ALA A 700 6.24 17.40 7.94
C ALA A 700 7.22 16.21 7.96
N GLU A 701 7.29 15.44 9.05
CA GLU A 701 8.06 14.19 9.16
C GLU A 701 7.52 13.15 8.17
N ALA A 702 6.20 13.02 8.03
CA ALA A 702 5.59 12.13 7.05
C ALA A 702 5.94 12.52 5.60
N CYS A 703 5.90 13.82 5.28
CA CYS A 703 6.28 14.33 3.96
C CYS A 703 7.76 14.10 3.66
N GLU A 704 8.66 14.31 4.63
CA GLU A 704 10.10 14.05 4.47
C GLU A 704 10.37 12.56 4.21
N VAL A 705 9.66 11.67 4.92
CA VAL A 705 9.78 10.22 4.73
C VAL A 705 9.25 9.78 3.37
N GLU A 706 8.13 10.34 2.91
CA GLU A 706 7.57 10.07 1.59
C GLU A 706 8.53 10.51 0.47
N GLU A 707 9.11 11.71 0.58
CA GLU A 707 10.14 12.19 -0.36
C GLU A 707 11.39 11.32 -0.36
N LYS A 708 11.85 10.89 0.83
CA LYS A 708 12.97 9.96 0.98
C LYS A 708 12.67 8.63 0.30
N GLU A 709 11.47 8.07 0.45
CA GLU A 709 11.08 6.82 -0.21
C GLU A 709 10.96 6.99 -1.73
N LYS A 710 10.45 8.13 -2.20
CA LYS A 710 10.40 8.45 -3.62
C LYS A 710 11.80 8.47 -4.24
N MET A 711 12.75 9.16 -3.59
CA MET A 711 14.14 9.22 -4.04
C MET A 711 14.79 7.82 -4.09
N LEU A 712 14.57 6.98 -3.08
CA LEU A 712 15.12 5.62 -3.06
C LEU A 712 14.51 4.74 -4.17
N ALA A 713 13.21 4.87 -4.45
CA ALA A 713 12.56 4.14 -5.54
C ALA A 713 13.02 4.61 -6.93
N GLU A 714 13.20 5.92 -7.13
CA GLU A 714 13.78 6.46 -8.39
C GLU A 714 15.20 5.91 -8.63
N GLN A 715 16.00 5.78 -7.58
CA GLN A 715 17.31 5.14 -7.65
C GLN A 715 17.20 3.65 -8.04
N ASP A 716 16.24 2.91 -7.48
CA ASP A 716 16.02 1.50 -7.82
C ASP A 716 15.61 1.33 -9.31
N ILE A 717 14.69 2.17 -9.78
CA ILE A 717 14.23 2.21 -11.18
C ILE A 717 15.39 2.48 -12.12
N LYS A 718 16.16 3.53 -11.86
CA LYS A 718 17.30 3.91 -12.69
C LYS A 718 18.33 2.79 -12.84
N VAL A 719 18.60 2.04 -11.77
CA VAL A 719 19.53 0.91 -11.80
C VAL A 719 18.97 -0.24 -12.64
N GLU A 720 17.68 -0.53 -12.56
CA GLU A 720 17.07 -1.60 -13.38
C GLU A 720 16.99 -1.19 -14.85
N GLU A 721 16.60 0.05 -15.16
CA GLU A 721 16.58 0.58 -16.55
C GLU A 721 17.97 0.55 -17.19
N THR A 722 19.01 0.94 -16.45
CA THR A 722 20.40 0.87 -16.92
C THR A 722 20.80 -0.57 -17.22
N LYS A 723 20.43 -1.52 -16.34
CA LYS A 723 20.69 -2.95 -16.54
C LYS A 723 19.92 -3.51 -17.74
N ASP A 724 18.67 -3.12 -17.93
CA ASP A 724 17.86 -3.55 -19.06
C ASP A 724 18.39 -3.00 -20.39
N GLN A 725 18.90 -1.77 -20.41
CA GLN A 725 19.57 -1.22 -21.59
C GLN A 725 20.89 -1.92 -21.91
N ARG A 726 21.69 -2.26 -20.88
CA ARG A 726 22.88 -3.10 -21.08
C ARG A 726 22.50 -4.46 -21.69
N ASN A 727 21.47 -5.10 -21.17
CA ASN A 727 20.98 -6.39 -21.69
C ASN A 727 20.45 -6.26 -23.12
N THR A 728 19.77 -5.16 -23.43
CA THR A 728 19.29 -4.83 -24.78
C THR A 728 20.45 -4.66 -25.75
N LEU A 729 21.49 -3.93 -25.37
CA LEU A 729 22.70 -3.78 -26.17
C LEU A 729 23.38 -5.13 -26.42
N LEU A 730 23.52 -5.96 -25.37
CA LEU A 730 24.10 -7.29 -25.49
C LEU A 730 23.30 -8.17 -26.46
N TYR A 731 21.96 -8.16 -26.34
CA TYR A 731 21.07 -8.86 -27.26
C TYR A 731 21.25 -8.37 -28.70
N ILE A 732 21.29 -7.05 -28.92
CA ILE A 732 21.48 -6.46 -30.25
C ILE A 732 22.81 -6.90 -30.85
N VAL A 733 23.90 -6.94 -30.06
CA VAL A 733 25.21 -7.40 -30.54
C VAL A 733 25.12 -8.83 -31.07
N TYR A 734 24.50 -9.75 -30.33
CA TYR A 734 24.32 -11.14 -30.77
C TYR A 734 23.36 -11.29 -31.95
N ASP A 735 22.22 -10.59 -31.93
CA ASP A 735 21.22 -10.66 -33.00
C ASP A 735 21.76 -10.10 -34.32
N MET A 736 22.47 -8.96 -34.28
CA MET A 736 23.10 -8.37 -35.47
C MET A 736 24.15 -9.30 -36.07
N ARG A 737 24.98 -9.94 -35.24
CA ARG A 737 25.99 -10.90 -35.70
C ARG A 737 25.33 -12.08 -36.44
N ARG A 738 24.26 -12.64 -35.86
CA ARG A 738 23.47 -13.73 -36.48
C ARG A 738 22.81 -13.27 -37.78
N LYS A 739 22.16 -12.10 -37.79
CA LYS A 739 21.52 -11.57 -39.00
C LYS A 739 22.54 -11.37 -40.13
N LEU A 740 23.74 -10.87 -39.84
CA LEU A 740 24.80 -10.70 -40.84
C LEU A 740 25.36 -12.01 -41.39
N SER A 741 25.40 -13.09 -40.59
CA SER A 741 25.84 -14.41 -41.06
C SER A 741 24.76 -15.13 -41.89
N ASP A 742 23.49 -14.82 -41.62
CA ASP A 742 22.34 -15.57 -42.12
C ASP A 742 21.50 -14.71 -43.09
N ALA A 743 20.48 -14.01 -42.58
CA ALA A 743 19.47 -13.31 -43.39
C ALA A 743 20.04 -12.18 -44.25
N TYR A 744 20.99 -11.41 -43.71
CA TYR A 744 21.59 -10.24 -44.36
C TYR A 744 22.85 -10.59 -45.15
N ARG A 745 23.26 -11.87 -45.16
CA ARG A 745 24.49 -12.33 -45.81
C ARG A 745 24.60 -11.93 -47.27
N SER A 746 23.51 -12.02 -48.04
CA SER A 746 23.45 -11.66 -49.46
C SER A 746 23.22 -10.16 -49.71
N TYR A 747 22.87 -9.40 -48.69
CA TYR A 747 22.45 -8.00 -48.80
C TYR A 747 23.53 -7.01 -48.35
N ALA A 748 24.55 -7.48 -47.63
CA ALA A 748 25.70 -6.70 -47.17
C ALA A 748 26.95 -6.98 -48.00
N THR A 749 27.70 -5.92 -48.33
CA THR A 749 29.02 -6.03 -48.96
C THR A 749 30.07 -6.52 -47.95
N ASP A 750 31.18 -7.08 -48.43
CA ASP A 750 32.24 -7.59 -47.54
C ASP A 750 32.87 -6.47 -46.69
N SER A 751 32.99 -5.25 -47.23
CA SER A 751 33.46 -4.07 -46.49
C SER A 751 32.48 -3.64 -45.40
N GLU A 752 31.16 -3.68 -45.67
CA GLU A 752 30.13 -3.38 -44.66
C GLU A 752 30.12 -4.45 -43.56
N LYS A 753 30.24 -5.73 -43.93
CA LYS A 753 30.32 -6.84 -42.96
C LYS A 753 31.53 -6.70 -42.05
N GLU A 754 32.70 -6.39 -42.61
CA GLU A 754 33.93 -6.18 -41.84
C GLU A 754 33.80 -4.98 -40.89
N LEU A 755 33.28 -3.84 -41.38
CA LEU A 755 33.04 -2.65 -40.55
C LEU A 755 32.09 -2.95 -39.39
N ILE A 756 30.95 -3.59 -39.65
CA ILE A 756 29.97 -3.89 -38.60
C ILE A 756 30.53 -4.92 -37.63
N THR A 757 31.17 -5.98 -38.11
CA THR A 757 31.79 -7.00 -37.26
C THR A 757 32.84 -6.39 -36.32
N ASN A 758 33.67 -5.48 -36.82
CA ASN A 758 34.65 -4.76 -36.00
C ASN A 758 34.00 -3.86 -34.95
N ASN A 759 32.88 -3.18 -35.27
CA ASN A 759 32.15 -2.37 -34.29
C ASN A 759 31.40 -3.22 -33.26
N LEU A 760 30.86 -4.36 -33.67
CA LEU A 760 30.26 -5.35 -32.77
C LEU A 760 31.31 -5.89 -31.79
N GLN A 761 32.51 -6.25 -32.27
CA GLN A 761 33.60 -6.69 -31.41
C GLN A 761 34.02 -5.60 -30.43
N LYS A 762 34.24 -4.36 -30.88
CA LYS A 762 34.58 -3.23 -30.00
C LYS A 762 33.51 -2.96 -28.94
N THR A 763 32.24 -3.15 -29.29
CA THR A 763 31.12 -2.93 -28.36
C THR A 763 31.03 -4.08 -27.35
N GLU A 764 31.30 -5.31 -27.78
CA GLU A 764 31.41 -6.47 -26.91
C GLU A 764 32.59 -6.32 -25.94
N ASP A 765 33.77 -5.97 -26.44
CA ASP A 765 34.95 -5.70 -25.61
C ASP A 765 34.65 -4.59 -24.59
N TRP A 766 34.04 -3.49 -25.02
CA TRP A 766 33.63 -2.40 -24.15
C TRP A 766 32.65 -2.83 -23.05
N LEU A 767 31.73 -3.76 -23.33
CA LEU A 767 30.80 -4.33 -22.34
C LEU A 767 31.50 -5.17 -21.25
N TYR A 768 32.69 -5.71 -21.54
CA TYR A 768 33.46 -6.57 -20.63
C TYR A 768 34.67 -5.88 -19.99
N GLU A 769 35.11 -4.71 -20.46
CA GLU A 769 36.20 -3.90 -19.88
C GLU A 769 35.78 -3.09 -18.63
N ASP A 770 35.36 -3.77 -17.54
CA ASP A 770 34.99 -3.17 -16.23
C ASP A 770 34.01 -1.97 -16.29
N ASN A 771 33.28 -1.81 -17.40
CA ASN A 771 32.32 -0.75 -17.66
C ASN A 771 30.89 -1.12 -17.20
N GLU A 772 30.76 -1.87 -16.11
CA GLU A 772 29.46 -2.27 -15.56
C GLU A 772 28.66 -1.09 -14.95
N ASP A 773 29.31 0.06 -14.77
CA ASP A 773 28.77 1.24 -14.07
C ASP A 773 28.46 2.43 -15.01
N GLN A 774 28.42 2.20 -16.33
CA GLN A 774 28.15 3.26 -17.30
C GLN A 774 26.68 3.71 -17.26
N SER A 775 26.41 4.92 -17.77
CA SER A 775 25.06 5.47 -17.71
C SER A 775 24.12 4.82 -18.75
N GLU A 776 22.82 4.84 -18.49
CA GLU A 776 21.79 4.44 -19.45
C GLU A 776 21.95 5.12 -20.82
N GLN A 777 22.38 6.39 -20.80
CA GLN A 777 22.62 7.18 -22.03
C GLN A 777 23.78 6.64 -22.84
N ASP A 778 24.82 6.12 -22.20
CA ASP A 778 25.98 5.53 -22.88
C ASP A 778 25.57 4.23 -23.61
N TYR A 779 24.81 3.37 -22.94
CA TYR A 779 24.27 2.15 -23.57
C TYR A 779 23.33 2.49 -24.73
N THR A 780 22.42 3.44 -24.54
CA THR A 780 21.49 3.90 -25.58
C THR A 780 22.23 4.50 -26.78
N GLY A 781 23.31 5.25 -26.54
CA GLY A 781 24.17 5.79 -27.58
C GLY A 781 24.80 4.69 -28.43
N LYS A 782 25.37 3.65 -27.80
CA LYS A 782 25.93 2.49 -28.49
C LYS A 782 24.90 1.72 -29.31
N VAL A 783 23.69 1.53 -28.77
CA VAL A 783 22.58 0.91 -29.51
C VAL A 783 22.28 1.69 -30.79
N LYS A 784 22.13 3.01 -30.69
CA LYS A 784 21.84 3.88 -31.84
C LYS A 784 22.97 3.85 -32.87
N ASP A 785 24.22 3.81 -32.44
CA ASP A 785 25.37 3.76 -33.34
C ASP A 785 25.43 2.43 -34.11
N LEU A 786 25.14 1.30 -33.46
CA LEU A 786 25.06 0.00 -34.13
C LEU A 786 23.88 -0.07 -35.10
N GLN A 787 22.70 0.42 -34.70
CA GLN A 787 21.51 0.43 -35.56
C GLN A 787 21.74 1.25 -36.84
N LYS A 788 22.37 2.43 -36.75
CA LYS A 788 22.71 3.25 -37.92
C LYS A 788 23.60 2.53 -38.94
N LEU A 789 24.50 1.66 -38.47
CA LEU A 789 25.35 0.87 -39.37
C LEU A 789 24.57 -0.24 -40.08
N LEU A 790 23.54 -0.79 -39.44
CA LEU A 790 22.72 -1.88 -39.97
C LEU A 790 21.62 -1.39 -40.92
N GLU A 791 21.05 -0.21 -40.65
CA GLU A 791 19.89 0.36 -41.34
C GLU A 791 19.99 0.29 -42.88
N PRO A 792 21.13 0.58 -43.54
CA PRO A 792 21.23 0.50 -45.00
C PRO A 792 21.13 -0.94 -45.55
N ILE A 793 21.53 -1.94 -44.77
CA ILE A 793 21.45 -3.36 -45.13
C ILE A 793 20.03 -3.87 -44.92
N GLU A 794 19.44 -3.53 -43.78
CA GLU A 794 18.05 -3.84 -43.45
C GLU A 794 17.09 -3.27 -44.50
N ASN A 795 17.26 -1.99 -44.85
CA ASN A 795 16.51 -1.35 -45.94
C ASN A 795 16.63 -2.07 -47.30
N ARG A 796 17.79 -2.69 -47.61
CA ARG A 796 17.97 -3.51 -48.82
C ARG A 796 17.21 -4.83 -48.72
N TYR A 797 17.37 -5.53 -47.60
CA TYR A 797 16.70 -6.80 -47.32
C TYR A 797 15.18 -6.66 -47.38
N ASN A 798 14.62 -5.68 -46.68
CA ASN A 798 13.18 -5.48 -46.58
C ASN A 798 12.56 -4.99 -47.90
N LYS A 799 13.32 -4.21 -48.69
CA LYS A 799 12.89 -3.86 -50.05
C LYS A 799 12.75 -5.10 -50.93
N GLU A 800 13.69 -6.04 -50.85
CA GLU A 800 13.66 -7.25 -51.67
C GLU A 800 12.55 -8.21 -51.23
N ASN A 801 12.36 -8.38 -49.91
CA ASN A 801 11.22 -9.13 -49.36
C ASN A 801 9.87 -8.53 -49.75
N ALA A 802 9.73 -7.21 -49.67
CA ALA A 802 8.51 -6.52 -50.08
C ALA A 802 8.20 -6.74 -51.57
N ILE A 803 9.23 -6.73 -52.44
CA ILE A 803 9.10 -7.05 -53.87
C ILE A 803 8.66 -8.50 -54.07
N ALA A 804 9.27 -9.45 -53.35
CA ALA A 804 8.91 -10.86 -53.42
C ALA A 804 7.45 -11.09 -53.00
N LYS A 805 7.02 -10.47 -51.88
CA LYS A 805 5.65 -10.52 -51.37
C LYS A 805 4.65 -9.91 -52.36
N ALA A 806 4.91 -8.70 -52.86
CA ALA A 806 4.06 -8.04 -53.85
C ALA A 806 3.95 -8.87 -55.15
N THR A 807 5.04 -9.52 -55.57
CA THR A 807 5.02 -10.41 -56.73
C THR A 807 4.13 -11.63 -56.49
N LYS A 808 4.23 -12.28 -55.32
CA LYS A 808 3.39 -13.42 -54.93
C LYS A 808 1.90 -13.02 -54.86
N SER A 809 1.61 -11.80 -54.39
CA SER A 809 0.26 -11.23 -54.40
C SER A 809 -0.29 -11.04 -55.81
N LEU A 810 0.48 -10.46 -56.73
CA LEU A 810 0.07 -10.31 -58.12
C LEU A 810 -0.16 -11.67 -58.79
N GLN A 811 0.72 -12.65 -58.56
CA GLN A 811 0.57 -14.01 -59.07
C GLN A 811 -0.69 -14.71 -58.53
N SER A 812 -1.00 -14.54 -57.23
CA SER A 812 -2.24 -15.07 -56.65
C SER A 812 -3.48 -14.38 -57.24
N CYS A 813 -3.43 -13.07 -57.44
CA CYS A 813 -4.51 -12.31 -58.06
C CYS A 813 -4.76 -12.80 -59.50
N ILE A 814 -3.70 -12.97 -60.30
CA ILE A 814 -3.79 -13.53 -61.65
C ILE A 814 -4.40 -14.94 -61.62
N ALA A 815 -3.92 -15.83 -60.76
CA ALA A 815 -4.45 -17.19 -60.64
C ALA A 815 -5.95 -17.20 -60.29
N GLN A 816 -6.36 -16.31 -59.38
CA GLN A 816 -7.76 -16.16 -58.99
C GLN A 816 -8.64 -15.72 -60.16
N TYR A 817 -8.26 -14.67 -60.91
CA TYR A 817 -9.04 -14.22 -62.06
C TYR A 817 -8.99 -15.19 -63.25
N CYS A 818 -7.89 -15.93 -63.43
CA CYS A 818 -7.82 -17.05 -64.38
C CYS A 818 -8.85 -18.14 -64.05
N SER A 819 -8.95 -18.53 -62.78
CA SER A 819 -9.94 -19.52 -62.33
C SER A 819 -11.38 -19.01 -62.50
N TYR A 820 -11.60 -17.71 -62.23
CA TYR A 820 -12.90 -17.07 -62.41
C TYR A 820 -13.31 -16.99 -63.89
N ALA A 821 -12.34 -16.77 -64.79
CA ALA A 821 -12.58 -16.71 -66.23
C ALA A 821 -13.13 -18.03 -66.79
N ASP A 822 -12.81 -19.17 -66.18
CA ASP A 822 -13.32 -20.47 -66.62
C ASP A 822 -14.85 -20.64 -66.45
N VAL A 823 -15.46 -19.83 -65.59
CA VAL A 823 -16.90 -19.81 -65.30
C VAL A 823 -17.66 -18.78 -66.18
N LEU A 824 -16.94 -17.97 -66.98
CA LEU A 824 -17.52 -16.92 -67.82
C LEU A 824 -17.92 -17.42 -69.24
N PRO A 825 -18.89 -16.76 -69.90
CA PRO A 825 -19.25 -17.01 -71.31
C PRO A 825 -18.05 -16.85 -72.25
N GLY A 826 -18.03 -17.59 -73.37
CA GLY A 826 -16.82 -17.80 -74.20
C GLY A 826 -16.12 -16.55 -74.73
N ASP A 827 -16.86 -15.48 -74.99
CA ASP A 827 -16.35 -14.16 -75.38
C ASP A 827 -15.63 -13.45 -74.22
N LYS A 828 -16.24 -13.41 -73.03
CA LYS A 828 -15.64 -12.78 -71.84
C LYS A 828 -14.54 -13.62 -71.20
N LYS A 829 -14.64 -14.95 -71.31
CA LYS A 829 -13.63 -15.91 -70.85
C LYS A 829 -12.29 -15.62 -71.51
N GLU A 830 -12.29 -15.44 -72.83
CA GLU A 830 -11.05 -15.20 -73.58
C GLU A 830 -10.50 -13.79 -73.31
N GLU A 831 -11.35 -12.77 -73.13
CA GLU A 831 -10.92 -11.42 -72.74
C GLU A 831 -10.23 -11.39 -71.37
N VAL A 832 -10.80 -12.04 -70.35
CA VAL A 832 -10.18 -12.08 -69.01
C VAL A 832 -8.89 -12.91 -69.03
N LYS A 833 -8.85 -14.04 -69.77
CA LYS A 833 -7.61 -14.83 -69.93
C LYS A 833 -6.53 -14.09 -70.69
N ASN A 834 -6.88 -13.21 -71.63
CA ASN A 834 -5.91 -12.34 -72.29
C ASN A 834 -5.30 -11.33 -71.33
N VAL A 835 -6.11 -10.65 -70.51
CA VAL A 835 -5.61 -9.71 -69.49
C VAL A 835 -4.74 -10.42 -68.45
N CYS A 836 -5.07 -11.65 -68.07
CA CYS A 836 -4.23 -12.47 -67.19
C CYS A 836 -2.86 -12.79 -67.83
N ARG A 837 -2.85 -13.24 -69.10
CA ARG A 837 -1.60 -13.49 -69.85
C ARG A 837 -0.75 -12.24 -70.01
N GLU A 838 -1.38 -11.09 -70.27
CA GLU A 838 -0.70 -9.80 -70.35
C GLU A 838 -0.06 -9.41 -69.03
N ALA A 839 -0.76 -9.62 -67.91
CA ALA A 839 -0.23 -9.36 -66.57
C ALA A 839 0.92 -10.32 -66.19
N GLU A 840 0.84 -11.61 -66.54
CA GLU A 840 1.93 -12.57 -66.37
C GLU A 840 3.16 -12.18 -67.19
N HIS A 841 2.95 -11.83 -68.45
CA HIS A 841 4.03 -11.42 -69.35
C HIS A 841 4.67 -10.10 -68.90
N TRP A 842 3.86 -9.14 -68.46
CA TRP A 842 4.33 -7.89 -67.88
C TRP A 842 5.14 -8.12 -66.59
N LEU A 843 4.69 -9.01 -65.70
CA LEU A 843 5.42 -9.37 -64.48
C LEU A 843 6.77 -10.03 -64.80
N ALA A 844 6.79 -10.97 -65.75
CA ALA A 844 8.01 -11.65 -66.21
C ALA A 844 9.00 -10.68 -66.87
N PHE A 845 8.49 -9.73 -67.66
CA PHE A 845 9.28 -8.65 -68.26
C PHE A 845 9.84 -7.69 -67.21
N SER A 846 9.00 -7.29 -66.25
CA SER A 846 9.34 -6.24 -65.28
C SER A 846 10.43 -6.67 -64.30
N ARG A 847 10.47 -7.96 -63.94
CA ARG A 847 11.55 -8.57 -63.13
C ARG A 847 12.95 -8.42 -63.73
N LYS A 848 13.07 -8.26 -65.05
CA LYS A 848 14.36 -8.13 -65.74
C LYS A 848 14.80 -6.68 -65.98
N HIS A 849 13.85 -5.73 -66.02
CA HIS A 849 14.10 -4.38 -66.56
C HIS A 849 13.87 -3.22 -65.58
N PHE A 850 13.08 -3.40 -64.52
CA PHE A 850 12.83 -2.34 -63.54
C PHE A 850 13.45 -2.74 -62.20
N SER A 851 14.51 -2.04 -61.76
CA SER A 851 15.18 -2.33 -60.48
C SER A 851 14.80 -1.33 -59.38
N LYS A 852 14.64 -0.03 -59.70
CA LYS A 852 14.46 1.01 -58.68
C LYS A 852 13.00 1.23 -58.26
N THR A 853 12.05 1.21 -59.20
CA THR A 853 10.61 1.48 -58.99
C THR A 853 9.74 0.22 -58.98
N LEU A 854 10.36 -0.96 -59.00
CA LEU A 854 9.68 -2.24 -59.23
C LEU A 854 8.52 -2.50 -58.25
N LEU A 855 8.71 -2.20 -56.96
CA LEU A 855 7.66 -2.41 -55.94
C LEU A 855 6.42 -1.55 -56.21
N THR A 856 6.61 -0.26 -56.47
CA THR A 856 5.53 0.69 -56.78
C THR A 856 4.84 0.33 -58.09
N ASP A 857 5.61 -0.13 -59.08
CA ASP A 857 5.09 -0.55 -60.37
C ASP A 857 4.27 -1.85 -60.26
N ILE A 858 4.71 -2.84 -59.47
CA ILE A 858 3.96 -4.08 -59.19
C ILE A 858 2.64 -3.74 -58.47
N ASN A 859 2.66 -2.90 -57.44
CA ASN A 859 1.45 -2.50 -56.74
C ASN A 859 0.47 -1.73 -57.64
N ARG A 860 0.97 -0.87 -58.53
CA ARG A 860 0.15 -0.19 -59.54
C ARG A 860 -0.46 -1.20 -60.53
N ALA A 861 0.32 -2.19 -60.96
CA ALA A 861 -0.13 -3.22 -61.87
C ALA A 861 -1.20 -4.13 -61.25
N ILE A 862 -1.11 -4.47 -59.96
CA ILE A 862 -2.17 -5.18 -59.23
C ILE A 862 -3.50 -4.42 -59.34
N ASN A 863 -3.49 -3.13 -58.98
CA ASN A 863 -4.70 -2.30 -59.01
C ASN A 863 -5.26 -2.13 -60.44
N GLY A 864 -4.39 -1.94 -61.42
CA GLY A 864 -4.78 -1.82 -62.83
C GLY A 864 -5.36 -3.13 -63.38
N PHE A 865 -4.71 -4.25 -63.08
CA PHE A 865 -5.15 -5.59 -63.47
C PHE A 865 -6.52 -5.93 -62.90
N GLU A 866 -6.74 -5.69 -61.61
CA GLU A 866 -8.04 -5.91 -60.98
C GLU A 866 -9.14 -5.03 -61.58
N SER A 867 -8.84 -3.75 -61.80
CA SER A 867 -9.81 -2.81 -62.38
C SER A 867 -10.21 -3.23 -63.80
N ASN A 868 -9.25 -3.64 -64.63
CA ASN A 868 -9.50 -4.11 -65.99
C ASN A 868 -10.34 -5.39 -65.99
N CYS A 869 -10.01 -6.38 -65.16
CA CYS A 869 -10.80 -7.60 -65.03
C CYS A 869 -12.24 -7.29 -64.56
N LYS A 870 -12.40 -6.43 -63.53
CA LYS A 870 -13.71 -5.99 -63.03
C LYS A 870 -14.53 -5.24 -64.09
N ASN A 871 -13.89 -4.45 -64.96
CA ASN A 871 -14.57 -3.69 -66.02
C ASN A 871 -15.05 -4.58 -67.18
N ILE A 872 -14.26 -5.58 -67.58
CA ILE A 872 -14.65 -6.58 -68.60
C ILE A 872 -15.86 -7.39 -68.12
N ILE A 873 -15.83 -7.78 -66.84
CA ILE A 873 -16.98 -8.45 -66.20
C ILE A 873 -18.22 -7.54 -66.24
N ARG A 874 -18.06 -6.22 -66.09
CA ARG A 874 -19.15 -5.22 -66.01
C ARG A 874 -19.64 -4.64 -67.35
N SER A 875 -18.94 -4.80 -68.48
CA SER A 875 -19.32 -4.15 -69.76
C SER A 875 -20.59 -4.79 -70.42
N LYS A 876 -21.67 -4.00 -70.34
CA LYS A 876 -23.05 -3.94 -70.93
C LYS A 876 -23.84 -5.18 -71.40
N HIS A 877 -24.90 -5.44 -70.63
CA HIS A 877 -26.22 -5.92 -71.09
C HIS A 877 -26.92 -4.90 -72.01
N SER A 878 -27.28 -5.30 -73.24
CA SER A 878 -28.53 -4.86 -73.91
C SER A 878 -28.84 -5.71 -75.14
N TYR A 879 -29.90 -6.53 -75.09
CA TYR A 879 -30.90 -6.65 -76.15
C TYR A 879 -32.24 -7.14 -75.58
N SER A 880 -33.30 -6.66 -76.20
CA SER A 880 -34.67 -6.46 -75.72
C SER A 880 -35.64 -7.60 -76.03
N ARG A 881 -36.58 -7.81 -75.09
CA ARG A 881 -38.02 -8.12 -75.25
C ARG A 881 -38.47 -8.81 -76.56
N ASN A 882 -38.81 -10.10 -76.47
CA ASN A 882 -40.20 -10.58 -76.45
C ASN A 882 -40.22 -12.12 -76.45
N GLU A 883 -40.61 -12.73 -75.33
CA GLU A 883 -41.75 -13.65 -75.23
C GLU A 883 -41.88 -14.10 -73.77
N GLU A 884 -43.02 -13.74 -73.18
CA GLU A 884 -43.46 -14.22 -71.88
C GLU A 884 -43.74 -15.73 -71.93
N HIS A 885 -43.63 -16.34 -70.75
CA HIS A 885 -44.10 -17.68 -70.39
C HIS A 885 -43.27 -18.89 -70.81
N VAL A 886 -42.07 -19.04 -70.23
CA VAL A 886 -41.62 -20.33 -69.67
C VAL A 886 -40.82 -20.11 -68.38
N ASP A 887 -41.48 -20.44 -67.26
CA ASP A 887 -40.97 -20.95 -65.99
C ASP A 887 -40.18 -20.03 -65.02
N SER A 888 -40.92 -19.22 -64.25
CA SER A 888 -40.43 -18.35 -63.16
C SER A 888 -39.72 -19.10 -62.01
N LYS A 889 -39.82 -20.43 -61.96
CA LYS A 889 -39.20 -21.24 -60.90
C LYS A 889 -37.75 -21.58 -61.23
N ARG A 890 -37.48 -22.03 -62.45
CA ARG A 890 -36.14 -22.43 -62.91
C ARG A 890 -35.13 -21.28 -62.91
N ALA A 891 -35.58 -20.06 -63.20
CA ALA A 891 -34.73 -18.87 -63.12
C ALA A 891 -34.38 -18.47 -61.67
N ARG A 892 -35.31 -18.67 -60.71
CA ARG A 892 -35.06 -18.41 -59.28
C ARG A 892 -34.15 -19.47 -58.66
N GLU A 893 -34.33 -20.74 -59.04
CA GLU A 893 -33.43 -21.85 -58.66
C GLU A 893 -32.00 -21.60 -59.13
N LYS A 894 -31.81 -21.09 -60.36
CA LYS A 894 -30.48 -20.76 -60.90
C LYS A 894 -29.79 -19.60 -60.16
N VAL A 895 -30.55 -18.62 -59.67
CA VAL A 895 -30.01 -17.51 -58.86
C VAL A 895 -29.70 -17.95 -57.43
N ALA A 896 -30.37 -18.99 -56.93
CA ALA A 896 -30.17 -19.58 -55.62
C ALA A 896 -29.02 -20.60 -55.54
N GLU A 897 -28.59 -21.14 -56.69
CA GLU A 897 -27.55 -22.16 -56.82
C GLU A 897 -26.24 -21.88 -56.05
N PRO A 898 -25.72 -20.62 -55.99
CA PRO A 898 -24.51 -20.32 -55.21
C PRO A 898 -24.69 -20.51 -53.70
N LEU A 899 -25.84 -20.13 -53.13
CA LEU A 899 -26.13 -20.35 -51.71
C LEU A 899 -26.38 -21.83 -51.42
N GLN A 900 -27.07 -22.54 -52.32
CA GLN A 900 -27.22 -24.00 -52.20
C GLN A 900 -25.87 -24.72 -52.21
N THR A 901 -24.92 -24.25 -53.03
CA THR A 901 -23.54 -24.77 -53.08
C THR A 901 -22.77 -24.48 -51.80
N CYS A 902 -22.90 -23.26 -51.24
CA CYS A 902 -22.30 -22.88 -49.96
C CYS A 902 -22.83 -23.76 -48.81
N ILE A 903 -24.15 -23.93 -48.72
CA ILE A 903 -24.81 -24.81 -47.74
C ILE A 903 -24.30 -26.25 -47.89
N THR A 904 -24.24 -26.77 -49.12
CA THR A 904 -23.78 -28.15 -49.38
C THR A 904 -22.32 -28.34 -48.97
N LYS A 905 -21.46 -27.34 -49.21
CA LYS A 905 -20.05 -27.34 -48.80
C LYS A 905 -19.91 -27.44 -47.28
N TYR A 906 -20.62 -26.62 -46.51
CA TYR A 906 -20.53 -26.65 -45.05
C TYR A 906 -21.24 -27.86 -44.42
N ASN A 907 -22.31 -28.38 -45.03
CA ASN A 907 -22.93 -29.64 -44.60
C ASN A 907 -21.98 -30.84 -44.80
N LEU A 908 -21.25 -30.90 -45.92
CA LEU A 908 -20.22 -31.93 -46.16
C LEU A 908 -19.04 -31.77 -45.20
N PHE A 909 -18.61 -30.54 -44.93
CA PHE A 909 -17.54 -30.27 -43.97
C PHE A 909 -17.95 -30.63 -42.54
N ALA A 910 -19.20 -30.37 -42.15
CA ALA A 910 -19.73 -30.73 -40.84
C ALA A 910 -19.67 -32.25 -40.56
N GLU A 911 -19.75 -33.10 -41.59
CA GLU A 911 -19.57 -34.55 -41.43
C GLU A 911 -18.17 -34.94 -40.92
N SER A 912 -17.16 -34.06 -41.11
CA SER A 912 -15.79 -34.25 -40.64
C SER A 912 -15.49 -33.60 -39.27
N LEU A 913 -16.47 -32.92 -38.65
CA LEU A 913 -16.33 -32.23 -37.37
C LEU A 913 -16.83 -33.07 -36.17
N PRO A 914 -16.38 -32.76 -34.93
CA PRO A 914 -16.91 -33.34 -33.70
C PRO A 914 -18.42 -33.17 -33.57
N ALA A 915 -19.11 -34.07 -32.85
CA ALA A 915 -20.57 -34.16 -32.83
C ALA A 915 -21.29 -32.86 -32.43
N GLU A 916 -20.72 -32.08 -31.52
CA GLU A 916 -21.29 -30.84 -30.99
C GLU A 916 -21.20 -29.70 -32.03
N MET A 917 -20.01 -29.43 -32.57
CA MET A 917 -19.80 -28.47 -33.66
C MET A 917 -20.52 -28.86 -34.95
N LYS A 918 -20.58 -30.16 -35.26
CA LYS A 918 -21.30 -30.71 -36.40
C LYS A 918 -22.78 -30.32 -36.34
N GLU A 919 -23.41 -30.39 -35.16
CA GLU A 919 -24.82 -30.03 -35.02
C GLU A 919 -25.03 -28.52 -35.14
N GLU A 920 -24.13 -27.69 -34.59
CA GLU A 920 -24.19 -26.23 -34.72
C GLU A 920 -24.04 -25.76 -36.18
N VAL A 921 -23.05 -26.27 -36.91
CA VAL A 921 -22.87 -25.96 -38.34
C VAL A 921 -24.08 -26.43 -39.15
N LYS A 922 -24.67 -27.58 -38.81
CA LYS A 922 -25.91 -28.08 -39.45
C LYS A 922 -27.15 -27.25 -39.11
N ILE A 923 -27.21 -26.59 -37.95
CA ILE A 923 -28.29 -25.64 -37.62
C ILE A 923 -28.21 -24.43 -38.55
N VAL A 924 -27.03 -23.81 -38.67
CA VAL A 924 -26.81 -22.66 -39.58
C VAL A 924 -27.16 -23.03 -41.02
N CYS A 925 -26.75 -24.23 -41.48
CA CYS A 925 -27.08 -24.71 -42.81
C CYS A 925 -28.60 -24.94 -43.01
N ARG A 926 -29.31 -25.51 -42.03
CA ARG A 926 -30.77 -25.72 -42.08
C ARG A 926 -31.55 -24.41 -42.13
N GLU A 927 -31.15 -23.41 -41.35
CA GLU A 927 -31.78 -22.09 -41.37
C GLU A 927 -31.63 -21.41 -42.74
N ALA A 928 -30.44 -21.51 -43.33
CA ALA A 928 -30.18 -21.01 -44.67
C ALA A 928 -30.98 -21.76 -45.75
N GLU A 929 -31.12 -23.09 -45.65
CA GLU A 929 -31.99 -23.88 -46.53
C GLU A 929 -33.45 -23.46 -46.42
N GLN A 930 -33.95 -23.29 -45.19
CA GLN A 930 -35.33 -22.88 -44.95
C GLN A 930 -35.62 -21.49 -45.51
N TRP A 931 -34.67 -20.55 -45.34
CA TRP A 931 -34.75 -19.24 -45.97
C TRP A 931 -34.78 -19.35 -47.50
N LEU A 932 -33.93 -20.19 -48.08
CA LEU A 932 -33.82 -20.38 -49.52
C LEU A 932 -35.11 -20.96 -50.13
N VAL A 933 -35.73 -21.94 -49.49
CA VAL A 933 -37.03 -22.51 -49.88
C VAL A 933 -38.12 -21.44 -49.90
N ASN A 934 -38.15 -20.57 -48.89
CA ASN A 934 -39.09 -19.46 -48.81
C ASN A 934 -38.82 -18.38 -49.88
N ALA A 935 -37.55 -18.12 -50.18
CA ALA A 935 -37.13 -17.10 -51.14
C ALA A 935 -37.39 -17.50 -52.61
N ILE A 936 -37.30 -18.80 -52.93
CA ILE A 936 -37.56 -19.33 -54.29
C ILE A 936 -39.07 -19.48 -54.58
N SER A 937 -39.92 -19.51 -53.55
CA SER A 937 -41.38 -19.60 -53.68
C SER A 937 -41.96 -18.53 -54.61
N PRO A 938 -43.03 -18.82 -55.40
CA PRO A 938 -43.64 -17.85 -56.33
C PRO A 938 -44.16 -16.56 -55.69
N LYS A 939 -44.38 -16.53 -54.36
CA LYS A 939 -44.72 -15.32 -53.59
C LYS A 939 -43.50 -14.58 -53.00
N GLY A 940 -42.29 -15.09 -53.21
CA GLY A 940 -41.04 -14.56 -52.68
C GLY A 940 -40.51 -13.34 -53.44
N LEU A 941 -39.29 -12.93 -53.08
CA LEU A 941 -38.60 -11.73 -53.58
C LEU A 941 -38.53 -11.66 -55.12
N SER A 942 -38.52 -10.43 -55.66
CA SER A 942 -38.27 -10.22 -57.09
C SER A 942 -36.87 -10.74 -57.46
N LEU A 943 -36.67 -11.22 -58.70
CA LEU A 943 -35.39 -11.82 -59.15
C LEU A 943 -34.17 -10.91 -58.90
N LYS A 944 -34.34 -9.58 -59.00
CA LYS A 944 -33.28 -8.60 -58.75
C LYS A 944 -32.94 -8.46 -57.26
N ASN A 945 -33.93 -8.58 -56.37
CA ASN A 945 -33.73 -8.55 -54.92
C ASN A 945 -33.23 -9.91 -54.39
N LEU A 946 -33.64 -11.01 -55.04
CA LEU A 946 -33.22 -12.37 -54.69
C LEU A 946 -31.71 -12.54 -54.83
N SER A 947 -31.09 -12.06 -55.91
CA SER A 947 -29.63 -12.16 -56.11
C SER A 947 -28.82 -11.42 -55.03
N THR A 948 -29.26 -10.21 -54.66
CA THR A 948 -28.61 -9.43 -53.59
C THR A 948 -28.76 -10.12 -52.23
N SER A 949 -29.95 -10.64 -51.92
CA SER A 949 -30.21 -11.35 -50.66
C SER A 949 -29.49 -12.70 -50.60
N VAL A 950 -29.33 -13.41 -51.72
CA VAL A 950 -28.54 -14.65 -51.81
C VAL A 950 -27.08 -14.38 -51.46
N ASN A 951 -26.46 -13.37 -52.05
CA ASN A 951 -25.06 -13.01 -51.75
C ASN A 951 -24.86 -12.54 -50.30
N HIS A 952 -25.85 -11.85 -49.72
CA HIS A 952 -25.80 -11.46 -48.32
C HIS A 952 -25.88 -12.69 -47.38
N ASN A 953 -26.78 -13.63 -47.67
CA ASN A 953 -26.91 -14.86 -46.89
C ASN A 953 -25.69 -15.78 -47.02
N ILE A 954 -25.01 -15.82 -48.18
CA ILE A 954 -23.74 -16.55 -48.32
C ILE A 954 -22.71 -16.04 -47.31
N LYS A 955 -22.55 -14.72 -47.19
CA LYS A 955 -21.62 -14.12 -46.23
C LYS A 955 -21.98 -14.42 -44.77
N ILE A 956 -23.28 -14.47 -44.45
CA ILE A 956 -23.76 -14.82 -43.11
C ILE A 956 -23.42 -16.29 -42.81
N VAL A 957 -23.71 -17.20 -43.74
CA VAL A 957 -23.41 -18.63 -43.57
C VAL A 957 -21.91 -18.86 -43.45
N GLU A 958 -21.09 -18.26 -44.32
CA GLU A 958 -19.62 -18.36 -44.25
C GLU A 958 -19.09 -17.83 -42.92
N SER A 959 -19.50 -16.63 -42.50
CA SER A 959 -19.03 -16.02 -41.26
C SER A 959 -19.44 -16.81 -40.01
N ASN A 960 -20.67 -17.32 -39.97
CA ASN A 960 -21.16 -18.06 -38.80
C ASN A 960 -20.52 -19.45 -38.74
N CYS A 961 -20.45 -20.17 -39.86
CA CYS A 961 -19.81 -21.48 -39.91
C CYS A 961 -18.31 -21.38 -39.61
N GLU A 962 -17.61 -20.38 -40.16
CA GLU A 962 -16.19 -20.16 -39.84
C GLU A 962 -16.02 -19.81 -38.35
N SER A 963 -16.86 -18.94 -37.78
CA SER A 963 -16.77 -18.64 -36.35
C SER A 963 -16.97 -19.88 -35.46
N ILE A 964 -17.80 -20.85 -35.87
CA ILE A 964 -18.02 -22.10 -35.14
C ILE A 964 -16.85 -23.08 -35.36
N ILE A 965 -16.30 -23.14 -36.58
CA ILE A 965 -15.18 -24.02 -36.92
C ILE A 965 -13.88 -23.56 -36.24
N TRP A 966 -13.72 -22.26 -36.05
CA TRP A 966 -12.51 -21.64 -35.49
C TRP A 966 -12.67 -21.22 -34.02
N SER A 967 -13.75 -21.62 -33.32
CA SER A 967 -13.97 -21.28 -31.91
C SER A 967 -13.18 -22.17 -30.93
N GLU A 968 -12.78 -23.39 -31.32
CA GLU A 968 -11.92 -24.25 -30.48
C GLU A 968 -10.90 -25.03 -31.32
N SER A 969 -9.75 -24.42 -31.60
CA SER A 969 -8.55 -25.19 -31.95
C SER A 969 -7.28 -24.45 -31.54
N SER A 970 -6.99 -24.48 -30.24
CA SER A 970 -5.62 -24.48 -29.74
C SER A 970 -5.03 -25.86 -30.04
N PHE A 971 -4.28 -26.03 -31.14
CA PHE A 971 -3.09 -26.89 -31.24
C PHE A 971 -2.50 -26.88 -32.67
N GLY A 972 -1.33 -26.23 -32.78
CA GLY A 972 -0.21 -26.59 -33.65
C GLY A 972 -0.41 -26.82 -35.15
N ARG A 973 -0.20 -25.77 -35.95
CA ARG A 973 0.88 -25.81 -36.97
C ARG A 973 1.28 -24.42 -37.48
N HIS A 974 2.58 -24.33 -37.73
CA HIS A 974 3.37 -23.23 -38.29
C HIS A 974 2.65 -22.33 -39.31
N GLU A 975 2.68 -21.02 -39.05
CA GLU A 975 2.51 -19.98 -40.07
C GLU A 975 3.80 -19.15 -40.19
N GLU A 976 4.17 -18.82 -41.43
CA GLU A 976 5.36 -18.06 -41.83
C GLU A 976 5.41 -16.66 -41.17
N PRO A 977 6.62 -16.13 -40.88
CA PRO A 977 6.75 -14.82 -40.25
C PRO A 977 6.27 -13.71 -41.18
N VAL A 978 5.40 -12.85 -40.65
CA VAL A 978 5.07 -11.56 -41.28
C VAL A 978 6.25 -10.62 -41.02
N ASP A 979 6.88 -10.19 -42.11
CA ASP A 979 7.98 -9.21 -42.14
C ASP A 979 7.59 -7.91 -41.41
N LEU A 980 8.29 -7.60 -40.32
CA LEU A 980 7.99 -6.50 -39.38
C LEU A 980 8.55 -5.13 -39.80
N ASP A 981 9.18 -5.02 -40.97
CA ASP A 981 9.90 -3.80 -41.34
C ASP A 981 9.04 -2.66 -41.92
N GLN A 982 7.73 -2.88 -42.13
CA GLN A 982 6.84 -1.82 -42.62
C GLN A 982 6.19 -0.98 -41.51
N THR A 983 6.41 -1.33 -40.24
CA THR A 983 5.91 -0.56 -39.08
C THR A 983 6.90 0.48 -38.55
N ASP A 984 8.19 0.38 -38.89
CA ASP A 984 9.26 1.27 -38.35
C ASP A 984 9.48 2.56 -39.15
N ARG A 985 8.66 2.85 -40.16
CA ARG A 985 8.70 4.11 -40.91
C ARG A 985 7.46 4.95 -40.69
N ILE A 986 7.33 5.52 -39.49
CA ILE A 986 6.35 6.59 -39.25
C ILE A 986 7.08 7.77 -38.59
N VAL A 987 7.16 8.83 -39.40
CA VAL A 987 7.81 10.12 -39.23
C VAL A 987 7.40 10.84 -37.94
N GLU A 988 8.39 11.44 -37.27
CA GLU A 988 8.30 12.45 -36.22
C GLU A 988 7.24 13.51 -36.55
N LEU A 989 6.30 13.74 -35.63
CA LEU A 989 5.53 14.98 -35.63
C LEU A 989 6.39 16.06 -34.97
N ASP A 990 6.85 17.00 -35.79
CA ASP A 990 7.52 18.23 -35.38
C ASP A 990 6.59 19.00 -34.42
N GLN A 991 6.93 19.00 -33.13
CA GLN A 991 6.24 19.78 -32.09
C GLN A 991 6.60 21.26 -32.25
N LYS A 992 5.99 21.94 -33.22
CA LYS A 992 6.05 23.42 -33.33
C LYS A 992 4.73 23.98 -33.85
N ASP A 993 3.82 24.28 -32.92
CA ASP A 993 3.22 25.62 -32.77
C ASP A 993 2.10 25.61 -31.73
N HIS A 994 2.28 26.40 -30.67
CA HIS A 994 1.26 26.66 -29.66
C HIS A 994 0.26 27.72 -30.17
N SER A 995 -0.63 27.36 -31.10
CA SER A 995 -1.96 27.97 -31.27
C SER A 995 -2.80 27.21 -32.32
N MET A 996 -3.38 26.06 -31.95
CA MET A 996 -4.40 25.41 -32.78
C MET A 996 -5.80 25.83 -32.30
N ASP A 997 -6.67 26.21 -33.24
CA ASP A 997 -8.10 26.36 -32.98
C ASP A 997 -8.82 24.98 -32.92
N SER A 998 -10.06 24.95 -32.41
CA SER A 998 -10.87 23.73 -32.26
C SER A 998 -11.15 23.00 -33.57
N GLU A 999 -11.18 23.73 -34.69
CA GLU A 999 -11.47 23.17 -36.01
C GLU A 999 -10.25 22.37 -36.54
N ASN A 1000 -9.04 22.89 -36.31
CA ASN A 1000 -7.80 22.20 -36.65
C ASN A 1000 -7.53 20.97 -35.77
N ALA A 1001 -7.90 21.01 -34.49
CA ALA A 1001 -7.78 19.85 -33.59
C ALA A 1001 -8.71 18.69 -33.99
N THR A 1002 -9.94 19.01 -34.41
CA THR A 1002 -10.91 18.03 -34.93
C THR A 1002 -10.39 17.38 -36.22
N LYS A 1003 -9.87 18.19 -37.16
CA LYS A 1003 -9.25 17.67 -38.40
C LYS A 1003 -8.00 16.82 -38.13
N ALA A 1004 -7.22 17.14 -37.09
CA ALA A 1004 -6.07 16.34 -36.68
C ALA A 1004 -6.49 14.95 -36.17
N LEU A 1005 -7.58 14.87 -35.39
CA LEU A 1005 -8.13 13.60 -34.93
C LEU A 1005 -8.73 12.77 -36.09
N GLU A 1006 -9.44 13.38 -37.04
CA GLU A 1006 -9.93 12.70 -38.25
C GLU A 1006 -8.77 12.12 -39.08
N ALA A 1007 -7.69 12.89 -39.25
CA ALA A 1007 -6.49 12.43 -39.94
C ALA A 1007 -5.81 11.27 -39.20
N CYS A 1008 -5.82 11.31 -37.86
CA CYS A 1008 -5.28 10.24 -37.03
C CYS A 1008 -6.11 8.95 -37.15
N ILE A 1009 -7.44 9.04 -37.10
CA ILE A 1009 -8.35 7.90 -37.30
C ILE A 1009 -8.15 7.29 -38.68
N ALA A 1010 -8.07 8.11 -39.74
CA ALA A 1010 -7.84 7.64 -41.11
C ALA A 1010 -6.50 6.90 -41.25
N LYS A 1011 -5.45 7.40 -40.60
CA LYS A 1011 -4.12 6.75 -40.56
C LYS A 1011 -4.22 5.36 -39.93
N TYR A 1012 -4.83 5.22 -38.75
CA TYR A 1012 -4.92 3.92 -38.07
C TYR A 1012 -5.91 2.95 -38.72
N LEU A 1013 -6.97 3.43 -39.37
CA LEU A 1013 -7.83 2.60 -40.22
C LEU A 1013 -7.06 2.02 -41.41
N SER A 1014 -6.18 2.81 -42.04
CA SER A 1014 -5.33 2.32 -43.13
C SER A 1014 -4.28 1.32 -42.62
N LEU A 1015 -3.74 1.54 -41.42
CA LEU A 1015 -2.76 0.67 -40.79
C LEU A 1015 -3.38 -0.67 -40.37
N ALA A 1016 -4.61 -0.65 -39.88
CA ALA A 1016 -5.35 -1.85 -39.49
C ALA A 1016 -5.60 -2.82 -40.65
N GLU A 1017 -5.62 -2.34 -41.90
CA GLU A 1017 -5.74 -3.22 -43.07
C GLU A 1017 -4.51 -4.14 -43.26
N LEU A 1018 -3.36 -3.75 -42.71
CA LEU A 1018 -2.09 -4.48 -42.77
C LEU A 1018 -1.88 -5.43 -41.58
N LEU A 1019 -2.76 -5.38 -40.57
CA LEU A 1019 -2.65 -6.18 -39.35
C LEU A 1019 -3.40 -7.54 -39.47
N PRO A 1020 -2.97 -8.56 -38.70
CA PRO A 1020 -3.72 -9.81 -38.54
C PRO A 1020 -5.17 -9.59 -38.08
N ALA A 1021 -6.07 -10.55 -38.35
CA ALA A 1021 -7.52 -10.36 -38.23
C ALA A 1021 -8.00 -9.94 -36.82
N ASP A 1022 -7.35 -10.46 -35.78
CA ASP A 1022 -7.62 -10.15 -34.37
C ASP A 1022 -7.23 -8.71 -33.99
N MET A 1023 -6.03 -8.27 -34.38
CA MET A 1023 -5.56 -6.89 -34.16
C MET A 1023 -6.29 -5.89 -35.04
N LYS A 1024 -6.53 -6.25 -36.31
CA LYS A 1024 -7.35 -5.47 -37.26
C LYS A 1024 -8.73 -5.21 -36.69
N LYS A 1025 -9.36 -6.19 -36.05
CA LYS A 1025 -10.66 -6.02 -35.39
C LYS A 1025 -10.59 -5.06 -34.20
N LYS A 1026 -9.53 -5.12 -33.39
CA LYS A 1026 -9.34 -4.23 -32.24
C LYS A 1026 -9.06 -2.78 -32.66
N VAL A 1027 -8.10 -2.56 -33.58
CA VAL A 1027 -7.73 -1.22 -34.07
C VAL A 1027 -8.89 -0.60 -34.85
N LYS A 1028 -9.57 -1.33 -35.74
CA LYS A 1028 -10.78 -0.82 -36.42
C LYS A 1028 -11.92 -0.54 -35.44
N GLY A 1029 -12.08 -1.38 -34.43
CA GLY A 1029 -13.07 -1.17 -33.37
C GLY A 1029 -12.83 0.15 -32.64
N GLU A 1030 -11.59 0.45 -32.30
CA GLU A 1030 -11.25 1.71 -31.64
C GLU A 1030 -11.40 2.91 -32.58
N CYS A 1031 -10.93 2.81 -33.83
CA CYS A 1031 -11.15 3.85 -34.85
C CYS A 1031 -12.64 4.19 -35.00
N MET A 1032 -13.50 3.18 -35.05
CA MET A 1032 -14.95 3.39 -35.17
C MET A 1032 -15.53 4.04 -33.92
N ARG A 1033 -15.11 3.65 -32.71
CA ARG A 1033 -15.55 4.29 -31.46
C ARG A 1033 -15.13 5.76 -31.38
N THR A 1034 -13.88 6.06 -31.71
CA THR A 1034 -13.37 7.44 -31.70
C THR A 1034 -14.06 8.29 -32.77
N GLN A 1035 -14.38 7.70 -33.92
CA GLN A 1035 -15.16 8.36 -34.97
C GLN A 1035 -16.62 8.59 -34.58
N GLU A 1036 -17.28 7.64 -33.93
CA GLU A 1036 -18.63 7.79 -33.37
C GLU A 1036 -18.66 8.85 -32.27
N TRP A 1037 -17.66 8.87 -31.39
CA TRP A 1037 -17.49 9.92 -30.38
C TRP A 1037 -17.35 11.30 -31.03
N LEU A 1038 -16.54 11.42 -32.08
CA LEU A 1038 -16.33 12.67 -32.80
C LEU A 1038 -17.61 13.19 -33.45
N VAL A 1039 -18.39 12.30 -34.07
CA VAL A 1039 -19.69 12.61 -34.69
C VAL A 1039 -20.76 12.97 -33.65
N SER A 1040 -20.64 12.47 -32.41
CA SER A 1040 -21.57 12.78 -31.32
C SER A 1040 -21.38 14.18 -30.70
N GLN A 1041 -20.29 14.90 -31.02
CA GLN A 1041 -20.05 16.27 -30.56
C GLN A 1041 -20.82 17.28 -31.42
N SER A 1042 -21.82 17.96 -30.84
CA SER A 1042 -22.67 18.93 -31.57
C SER A 1042 -21.91 20.22 -31.95
N PRO A 1043 -22.18 20.86 -33.11
CA PRO A 1043 -21.48 22.08 -33.57
C PRO A 1043 -21.72 23.36 -32.73
N SER A 1044 -22.46 23.28 -31.63
CA SER A 1044 -22.98 24.44 -30.88
C SER A 1044 -22.34 24.64 -29.49
N SER A 1045 -21.15 24.09 -29.26
CA SER A 1045 -20.34 24.37 -28.06
C SER A 1045 -19.01 25.03 -28.46
N PRO A 1046 -18.81 26.34 -28.25
CA PRO A 1046 -17.56 27.03 -28.61
C PRO A 1046 -16.36 26.69 -27.72
N ASN A 1047 -16.47 25.72 -26.81
CA ASN A 1047 -15.41 25.35 -25.86
C ASN A 1047 -15.15 23.84 -25.84
N SER A 1048 -15.03 23.18 -27.00
CA SER A 1048 -14.31 21.91 -27.06
C SER A 1048 -12.84 22.21 -26.83
N ASN A 1049 -12.43 22.13 -25.57
CA ASN A 1049 -11.10 22.44 -25.08
C ASN A 1049 -10.07 21.74 -25.98
N VAL A 1050 -9.25 22.48 -26.72
CA VAL A 1050 -8.25 21.93 -27.65
C VAL A 1050 -7.34 20.94 -26.92
N THR A 1051 -7.08 21.19 -25.64
CA THR A 1051 -6.38 20.29 -24.71
C THR A 1051 -7.05 18.92 -24.57
N TYR A 1052 -8.39 18.87 -24.55
CA TYR A 1052 -9.15 17.63 -24.42
C TYR A 1052 -9.10 16.78 -25.70
N ILE A 1053 -9.20 17.41 -26.87
CA ILE A 1053 -9.05 16.71 -28.16
C ILE A 1053 -7.61 16.22 -28.33
N ASN A 1054 -6.60 17.00 -27.92
CA ASN A 1054 -5.21 16.57 -27.96
C ASN A 1054 -4.94 15.37 -27.05
N HIS A 1055 -5.49 15.34 -25.83
CA HIS A 1055 -5.40 14.15 -24.97
C HIS A 1055 -6.09 12.93 -25.59
N ILE A 1056 -7.24 13.09 -26.24
CA ILE A 1056 -7.89 11.99 -26.97
C ILE A 1056 -7.02 11.50 -28.13
N ILE A 1057 -6.33 12.39 -28.84
CA ILE A 1057 -5.38 12.02 -29.90
C ILE A 1057 -4.23 11.20 -29.29
N GLU A 1058 -3.64 11.65 -28.18
CA GLU A 1058 -2.55 10.95 -27.49
C GLU A 1058 -2.97 9.57 -26.97
N ASP A 1059 -4.12 9.47 -26.31
CA ASP A 1059 -4.66 8.22 -25.79
C ASP A 1059 -5.02 7.24 -26.91
N PHE A 1060 -5.66 7.73 -27.97
CA PHE A 1060 -6.01 6.92 -29.15
C PHE A 1060 -4.76 6.40 -29.87
N GLN A 1061 -3.73 7.24 -30.04
CA GLN A 1061 -2.45 6.84 -30.61
C GLN A 1061 -1.76 5.80 -29.73
N SER A 1062 -1.64 6.06 -28.43
CA SER A 1062 -1.00 5.16 -27.46
C SER A 1062 -1.69 3.80 -27.42
N TYR A 1063 -3.03 3.76 -27.40
CA TYR A 1063 -3.79 2.52 -27.41
C TYR A 1063 -3.59 1.73 -28.70
N CYS A 1064 -3.71 2.36 -29.87
CA CYS A 1064 -3.49 1.70 -31.15
C CYS A 1064 -2.06 1.17 -31.27
N GLU A 1065 -1.06 1.97 -30.87
CA GLU A 1065 0.34 1.56 -30.85
C GLU A 1065 0.62 0.43 -29.87
N SER A 1066 -0.02 0.40 -28.70
CA SER A 1066 0.14 -0.70 -27.74
C SER A 1066 -0.35 -2.04 -28.31
N ILE A 1067 -1.47 -2.03 -29.05
CA ILE A 1067 -1.99 -3.22 -29.74
C ILE A 1067 -0.97 -3.67 -30.80
N ILE A 1068 -0.41 -2.73 -31.55
CA ILE A 1068 0.57 -3.00 -32.61
C ILE A 1068 1.91 -3.51 -32.02
N ARG A 1069 2.37 -2.98 -30.88
CA ARG A 1069 3.62 -3.34 -30.21
C ARG A 1069 3.55 -4.65 -29.41
N SER A 1070 2.36 -5.16 -29.10
CA SER A 1070 2.16 -6.40 -28.32
C SER A 1070 2.76 -7.67 -28.95
N LYS A 1071 3.31 -7.60 -30.18
CA LYS A 1071 4.03 -8.70 -30.85
C LYS A 1071 5.56 -8.49 -30.98
N ALA A 1072 6.14 -7.44 -30.40
CA ALA A 1072 7.58 -7.15 -30.49
C ALA A 1072 8.45 -7.89 -29.46
N SER A 1073 7.95 -8.95 -28.81
CA SER A 1073 8.76 -9.83 -27.95
C SER A 1073 8.84 -11.25 -28.54
N PRO A 1074 10.04 -11.82 -28.73
CA PRO A 1074 10.19 -13.16 -29.28
C PRO A 1074 9.75 -14.23 -28.26
N PRO A 1075 9.22 -15.38 -28.70
CA PRO A 1075 8.99 -16.52 -27.82
C PRO A 1075 10.35 -17.10 -27.35
N ARG A 1076 10.49 -17.34 -26.04
CA ARG A 1076 11.60 -18.14 -25.51
C ARG A 1076 11.44 -19.58 -26.01
N HIS A 1077 12.54 -20.18 -26.47
CA HIS A 1077 12.60 -21.58 -26.84
C HIS A 1077 12.22 -22.47 -25.64
N GLU A 1078 11.12 -23.20 -25.76
CA GLU A 1078 10.88 -24.41 -24.97
C GLU A 1078 11.65 -25.56 -25.63
N GLU A 1079 12.50 -26.24 -24.85
CA GLU A 1079 13.10 -27.51 -25.25
C GLU A 1079 12.00 -28.60 -25.34
N PRO A 1080 12.07 -29.54 -26.30
CA PRO A 1080 11.05 -30.56 -26.47
C PRO A 1080 11.09 -31.56 -25.30
N VAL A 1081 10.03 -31.57 -24.51
CA VAL A 1081 9.69 -32.65 -23.57
C VAL A 1081 9.32 -33.89 -24.39
N ASN A 1082 10.06 -34.97 -24.15
CA ASN A 1082 9.82 -36.27 -24.75
C ASN A 1082 8.47 -36.82 -24.22
N SER A 1083 7.45 -36.86 -25.08
CA SER A 1083 6.15 -37.44 -24.78
C SER A 1083 6.22 -38.95 -25.02
N ASP A 1084 6.43 -39.72 -23.96
CA ASP A 1084 5.97 -41.09 -23.93
C ASP A 1084 5.54 -41.46 -22.51
N GLN A 1085 4.38 -42.13 -22.46
CA GLN A 1085 3.75 -42.80 -21.31
C GLN A 1085 2.71 -42.00 -20.52
N THR A 1086 1.48 -42.14 -21.00
CA THR A 1086 0.23 -42.15 -20.24
C THR A 1086 0.32 -43.01 -18.98
N GLU A 1087 0.15 -42.40 -17.80
CA GLU A 1087 -0.16 -43.11 -16.55
C GLU A 1087 -1.67 -43.23 -16.38
N GLN A 1088 -2.15 -44.46 -16.13
CA GLN A 1088 -3.29 -44.78 -15.26
C GLN A 1088 -3.33 -46.32 -15.02
N PRO A 1089 -3.88 -46.79 -13.89
CA PRO A 1089 -3.15 -47.21 -12.70
C PRO A 1089 -3.20 -48.73 -12.49
N MET A 1090 -2.32 -49.32 -11.66
CA MET A 1090 -2.58 -50.67 -11.17
C MET A 1090 -2.12 -50.97 -9.74
N ASP A 1091 -3.02 -51.73 -9.11
CA ASP A 1091 -3.06 -52.27 -7.77
C ASP A 1091 -1.93 -53.24 -7.42
N MET A 1092 -1.73 -53.37 -6.10
CA MET A 1092 -0.86 -54.34 -5.44
C MET A 1092 -1.38 -55.78 -5.59
N VAL A 1093 -0.52 -56.72 -6.00
CA VAL A 1093 -0.59 -58.14 -5.60
C VAL A 1093 0.83 -58.69 -5.35
N GLN A 1094 0.90 -59.58 -4.37
CA GLN A 1094 2.05 -60.15 -3.64
C GLN A 1094 2.88 -61.22 -4.39
N THR A 1095 3.96 -61.66 -3.70
CA THR A 1095 4.75 -62.91 -3.82
C THR A 1095 5.80 -62.97 -4.96
N GLU A 1096 7.06 -63.42 -4.82
CA GLU A 1096 7.69 -64.44 -3.95
C GLU A 1096 9.25 -64.40 -4.05
N GLN A 1097 9.95 -64.54 -2.90
CA GLN A 1097 11.19 -65.32 -2.60
C GLN A 1097 12.57 -65.13 -3.33
N PRO A 1098 13.72 -65.55 -2.69
CA PRO A 1098 15.04 -64.87 -2.77
C PRO A 1098 16.26 -65.76 -3.17
N MET A 1099 17.49 -65.27 -2.90
CA MET A 1099 18.85 -65.88 -3.03
C MET A 1099 19.53 -65.66 -4.40
N GLU A 1100 20.84 -65.42 -4.56
CA GLU A 1100 22.03 -65.79 -3.79
C GLU A 1100 23.24 -64.88 -4.16
N SER A 1101 24.36 -65.08 -3.47
CA SER A 1101 25.61 -64.29 -3.41
C SER A 1101 26.49 -64.32 -4.68
N ASP A 1102 27.40 -63.35 -4.81
CA ASP A 1102 28.87 -63.57 -4.90
C ASP A 1102 29.65 -62.26 -5.20
N ASP A 1103 30.30 -61.75 -4.14
CA ASP A 1103 31.74 -61.62 -3.93
C ASP A 1103 32.71 -60.88 -4.90
N PHE A 1104 33.65 -60.14 -4.26
CA PHE A 1104 34.90 -59.49 -4.72
C PHE A 1104 34.81 -58.33 -5.74
N GLY A 1105 35.47 -57.17 -5.59
CA GLY A 1105 36.58 -56.76 -4.74
C GLY A 1105 37.68 -56.09 -5.60
N LEU A 1106 38.11 -54.91 -5.17
CA LEU A 1106 39.44 -54.28 -5.36
C LEU A 1106 39.64 -53.15 -6.41
N TRP A 1107 40.04 -52.00 -5.85
CA TRP A 1107 41.21 -51.16 -6.18
C TRP A 1107 41.10 -49.99 -7.18
N THR A 1108 41.00 -48.80 -6.57
CA THR A 1108 41.92 -47.63 -6.66
C THR A 1108 42.33 -47.07 -8.03
N GLU A 1109 42.13 -45.75 -8.09
CA GLU A 1109 43.12 -44.72 -8.44
C GLU A 1109 43.07 -44.02 -9.82
N TRP A 1110 42.99 -42.68 -9.71
CA TRP A 1110 43.58 -41.61 -10.54
C TRP A 1110 42.73 -40.87 -11.57
N HIS A 1111 42.76 -39.55 -11.38
CA HIS A 1111 42.30 -38.48 -12.25
C HIS A 1111 42.93 -38.56 -13.65
N SER A 1112 42.14 -38.30 -14.69
CA SER A 1112 42.21 -37.04 -15.44
C SER A 1112 41.37 -37.09 -16.71
N LEU A 1113 40.61 -36.01 -16.90
CA LEU A 1113 40.32 -35.30 -18.14
C LEU A 1113 39.74 -36.06 -19.36
N THR A 1114 38.69 -35.41 -19.87
CA THR A 1114 38.31 -35.19 -21.28
C THR A 1114 37.26 -36.10 -21.95
N LEU A 1115 36.24 -35.40 -22.49
CA LEU A 1115 35.31 -35.71 -23.60
C LEU A 1115 33.91 -36.25 -23.26
N GLY A 1116 33.03 -35.33 -22.86
CA GLY A 1116 31.67 -35.03 -23.37
C GLY A 1116 30.57 -36.11 -23.44
N PRO A 1117 29.32 -35.71 -23.73
CA PRO A 1117 28.67 -34.39 -23.63
C PRO A 1117 28.13 -34.09 -22.23
#